data_AF-A0A419X8X3-F1
#
_entry.id   AF-A0A419X8X3-F1
#
_cell.length_a   1.000
_cell.length_b   1.000
_cell.length_c   1.000
_cell.angle_alpha   90.00
_cell.angle_beta   90.00
_cell.angle_gamma   90.00
#
_symmetry.space_group_name_H-M   'P 1'
#
loop_
_entity.id
_entity.type
_entity.pdbx_description
1 polymer ?
#
loop_
_entity_poly.entity_id
_entity_poly.type
_entity_poly.pdbx_seq_one_letter_code
_entity_poly.pdbx_strand_id
1 'polypeptide(L)'
;MLIKKTISILLFLFVIVLELSAQNINVKSFHSAPDDMTARVTAPVTDQNGDKCALIKIKTTQTGFAFEGDMMGIEKTVQKVAEIWVYVPFGAKKISIAHQNLGRLDNYKYTEPIKEATVYVMELTTANVRTVVEKIETPMQWLAIESEPEGADVYIDDQYLGTTPYAKKMEVGKYNYRIEKSMYHSQAGVVNLTSDKKETINLSLKPNFGYAKITSSPENGASIELDGQPVNGKTPYVTSKLISGKHRVTVKKPMFSAKTIEFDVADGQTINVNVSLGANFGTVNISTTPLADIYIDDERVGKGKYTGRVMPGMHIFEAKKEKYTSYKTQVEVYAGQQKSISLHPKPKTGQIDITSKPFGAQISLNGKSYGTTPNTINNLLIGDYKLTLSKEGFGTVVKNVSIRKNETSVVNAELPKGRKITINSNPQGVQLTIDGIPKGKTPYVSTLSFGSHKVQLVNGKRREIKQIQITQAGNNSFMFDVREFCNFTVQKQGLKLPMIAVKGRSSGSDFYIGKYEITNKQFLIFLNDRNISSNGSSGKYGGKELIHLDRGCAIDYSNGKFYLKNDSRANHPVIYVTWYGANEFCKWLTAKTGKNYHLPSEAEWEYAARGGIKSKGYRYSGSNNINEVACYTSGGRKIQNVGGKKPNELGIYDMSGNVCEWCSNAMVRGGSWCDEKSRCQVTYSSRKDRDNWYGYVGFRIVCSFENTEEVTQNDEELSSGDYISQYNFALKKLNAAIARHKQANEIMDAKKYNEAIKMVYTEYENVIPYFERVLKIKPDEKNSMMVLKQLYFKLKNEKPEYLEKYNKMKSLLEGV
;
A
#
# COMPACT_ATOMS: atom_id res chain seq x y z
N MET A 1 -39.51 -100.17 -64.49
CA MET A 1 -38.51 -100.85 -65.32
C MET A 1 -37.53 -101.52 -64.37
N LEU A 2 -37.84 -102.77 -64.01
CA LEU A 2 -36.93 -103.94 -64.05
C LEU A 2 -35.85 -103.90 -62.95
N ILE A 3 -35.53 -104.92 -62.14
CA ILE A 3 -35.92 -106.33 -61.91
C ILE A 3 -35.02 -106.70 -60.70
N LYS A 4 -35.56 -107.10 -59.54
CA LYS A 4 -35.74 -108.50 -59.09
C LYS A 4 -34.45 -109.33 -58.94
N LYS A 5 -34.39 -110.03 -57.79
CA LYS A 5 -33.71 -111.31 -57.45
C LYS A 5 -32.55 -111.17 -56.44
N THR A 6 -32.48 -111.90 -55.33
CA THR A 6 -33.33 -113.00 -54.84
C THR A 6 -33.14 -113.16 -53.33
N ILE A 7 -34.26 -113.42 -52.68
CA ILE A 7 -34.41 -113.93 -51.32
C ILE A 7 -34.09 -115.43 -51.34
N SER A 8 -33.39 -115.93 -50.30
CA SER A 8 -33.53 -117.32 -49.86
C SER A 8 -33.79 -117.32 -48.36
N ILE A 9 -35.05 -117.64 -48.02
CA ILE A 9 -35.61 -117.78 -46.68
C ILE A 9 -35.24 -119.18 -46.17
N LEU A 10 -34.63 -119.26 -45.00
CA LEU A 10 -34.72 -120.44 -44.14
C LEU A 10 -35.35 -119.99 -42.82
N LEU A 11 -36.62 -120.38 -42.66
CA LEU A 11 -37.47 -120.13 -41.50
C LEU A 11 -37.31 -121.32 -40.55
N PHE A 12 -36.75 -121.13 -39.35
CA PHE A 12 -37.00 -122.05 -38.23
C PHE A 12 -36.94 -121.33 -36.88
N LEU A 13 -38.08 -121.41 -36.20
CA LEU A 13 -38.37 -121.20 -34.78
C LEU A 13 -38.00 -119.86 -34.11
N PHE A 14 -39.06 -119.08 -33.94
CA PHE A 14 -39.22 -118.04 -32.93
C PHE A 14 -39.16 -118.68 -31.54
N VAL A 15 -38.03 -118.54 -30.84
CA VAL A 15 -37.97 -118.62 -29.38
C VAL A 15 -37.76 -117.20 -28.88
N ILE A 16 -38.81 -116.67 -28.24
CA ILE A 16 -38.76 -115.44 -27.45
C ILE A 16 -37.80 -115.72 -26.30
N VAL A 17 -36.56 -115.24 -26.41
CA VAL A 17 -35.69 -115.05 -25.26
C VAL A 17 -35.77 -113.57 -24.92
N LEU A 18 -36.51 -113.29 -23.84
CA LEU A 18 -36.38 -112.07 -23.06
C LEU A 18 -34.93 -111.97 -22.58
N GLU A 19 -34.05 -111.35 -23.36
CA GLU A 19 -32.79 -110.86 -22.81
C GLU A 19 -33.10 -109.56 -22.07
N LEU A 20 -33.34 -109.72 -20.76
CA LEU A 20 -33.09 -108.69 -19.76
C LEU A 20 -31.63 -108.23 -19.94
N SER A 21 -31.40 -107.21 -20.78
CA SER A 21 -30.13 -106.51 -20.80
C SER A 21 -30.02 -105.75 -19.49
N ALA A 22 -29.21 -106.28 -18.58
CA ALA A 22 -28.91 -105.68 -17.29
C ALA A 22 -28.48 -104.22 -17.47
N GLN A 23 -29.12 -103.34 -16.69
CA GLN A 23 -28.81 -101.92 -16.66
C GLN A 23 -27.43 -101.70 -16.01
N ASN A 24 -26.38 -101.61 -16.85
CA ASN A 24 -24.99 -101.41 -16.41
C ASN A 24 -24.54 -99.94 -16.50
N ILE A 25 -25.46 -99.00 -16.71
CA ILE A 25 -25.25 -97.55 -16.61
C ILE A 25 -26.08 -97.02 -15.45
N ASN A 26 -25.43 -96.39 -14.48
CA ASN A 26 -26.07 -95.65 -13.40
C ASN A 26 -25.58 -94.20 -13.35
N VAL A 27 -26.41 -93.27 -12.87
CA VAL A 27 -25.99 -91.90 -12.60
C VAL A 27 -25.45 -91.82 -11.18
N LYS A 28 -24.16 -91.54 -11.04
CA LYS A 28 -23.47 -91.35 -9.76
C LYS A 28 -23.84 -90.00 -9.13
N SER A 29 -23.93 -88.95 -9.93
CA SER A 29 -24.35 -87.62 -9.49
C SER A 29 -24.92 -86.79 -10.64
N PHE A 30 -25.86 -85.92 -10.32
CA PHE A 30 -26.41 -84.89 -11.21
C PHE A 30 -26.65 -83.62 -10.40
N HIS A 31 -26.04 -82.50 -10.81
CA HIS A 31 -26.19 -81.20 -10.14
C HIS A 31 -25.97 -80.03 -11.10
N SER A 32 -26.58 -78.89 -10.83
CA SER A 32 -26.34 -77.65 -11.55
C SER A 32 -24.96 -77.06 -11.26
N ALA A 33 -24.36 -76.46 -12.29
CA ALA A 33 -23.12 -75.70 -12.24
C ALA A 33 -23.41 -74.25 -12.71
N PRO A 34 -24.05 -73.43 -11.85
CA PRO A 34 -24.58 -72.11 -12.26
C PRO A 34 -23.49 -71.12 -12.69
N ASP A 35 -22.26 -71.27 -12.18
CA ASP A 35 -21.11 -70.43 -12.54
C ASP A 35 -20.53 -70.78 -13.93
N ASP A 36 -20.92 -71.94 -14.49
CA ASP A 36 -20.52 -72.32 -15.84
C ASP A 36 -21.47 -71.66 -16.86
N MET A 37 -20.97 -70.57 -17.47
CA MET A 37 -21.72 -69.75 -18.42
C MET A 37 -21.76 -70.35 -19.85
N THR A 38 -21.29 -71.59 -20.05
CA THR A 38 -21.17 -72.19 -21.39
C THR A 38 -22.48 -72.19 -22.17
N ALA A 39 -23.60 -72.56 -21.53
CA ALA A 39 -24.92 -72.58 -22.17
C ALA A 39 -25.48 -71.16 -22.45
N ARG A 40 -25.00 -70.13 -21.75
CA ARG A 40 -25.46 -68.74 -21.90
C ARG A 40 -24.69 -67.97 -22.97
N VAL A 41 -23.37 -68.15 -22.99
CA VAL A 41 -22.43 -67.26 -23.69
C VAL A 41 -21.56 -68.02 -24.69
N THR A 42 -20.87 -69.07 -24.27
CA THR A 42 -19.77 -69.64 -25.06
C THR A 42 -20.23 -70.62 -26.14
N ALA A 43 -21.28 -71.40 -25.87
CA ALA A 43 -21.84 -72.36 -26.83
C ALA A 43 -23.37 -72.50 -26.63
N PRO A 44 -24.13 -71.39 -26.82
CA PRO A 44 -25.58 -71.44 -26.71
C PRO A 44 -26.19 -72.24 -27.86
N VAL A 45 -27.22 -73.02 -27.54
CA VAL A 45 -28.08 -73.71 -28.51
C VAL A 45 -29.51 -73.34 -28.16
N THR A 46 -30.32 -72.99 -29.14
CA THR A 46 -31.75 -72.70 -28.97
C THR A 46 -32.57 -73.90 -29.42
N ASP A 47 -33.68 -74.16 -28.74
CA ASP A 47 -34.63 -75.19 -29.17
C ASP A 47 -35.50 -74.70 -30.33
N GLN A 48 -36.40 -75.57 -30.81
CA GLN A 48 -37.30 -75.27 -31.93
C GLN A 48 -38.29 -74.12 -31.67
N ASN A 49 -38.47 -73.71 -30.40
CA ASN A 49 -39.31 -72.57 -30.02
C ASN A 49 -38.50 -71.27 -29.86
N GLY A 50 -37.17 -71.33 -29.98
CA GLY A 50 -36.27 -70.17 -29.88
C GLY A 50 -35.72 -69.92 -28.47
N ASP A 51 -36.08 -70.75 -27.49
CA ASP A 51 -35.60 -70.63 -26.11
C ASP A 51 -34.21 -71.28 -25.96
N LYS A 52 -33.35 -70.77 -25.06
CA LYS A 52 -32.00 -71.33 -24.91
C LYS A 52 -32.02 -72.66 -24.15
N CYS A 53 -31.49 -73.71 -24.78
CA CYS A 53 -31.32 -75.01 -24.15
C CYS A 53 -30.43 -74.93 -22.89
N ALA A 54 -30.74 -75.78 -21.92
CA ALA A 54 -29.78 -76.15 -20.90
C ALA A 54 -28.71 -77.08 -21.48
N LEU A 55 -27.52 -77.12 -20.88
CA LEU A 55 -26.43 -78.00 -21.27
C LEU A 55 -26.12 -78.99 -20.15
N ILE A 56 -26.21 -80.28 -20.43
CA ILE A 56 -25.74 -81.33 -19.53
C ILE A 56 -24.37 -81.83 -20.00
N LYS A 57 -23.33 -81.61 -19.18
CA LYS A 57 -21.99 -82.15 -19.38
C LYS A 57 -21.88 -83.49 -18.66
N ILE A 58 -21.92 -84.57 -19.44
CA ILE A 58 -21.81 -85.94 -18.96
C ILE A 58 -20.33 -86.33 -18.93
N LYS A 59 -19.73 -86.45 -17.75
CA LYS A 59 -18.31 -86.80 -17.61
C LYS A 59 -18.11 -88.29 -17.86
N THR A 60 -17.43 -88.62 -18.96
CA THR A 60 -17.06 -90.00 -19.31
C THR A 60 -15.98 -89.98 -20.39
N THR A 61 -15.03 -90.92 -20.30
CA THR A 61 -14.04 -91.16 -21.37
C THR A 61 -14.53 -92.14 -22.43
N GLN A 62 -15.65 -92.81 -22.18
CA GLN A 62 -16.27 -93.75 -23.12
C GLN A 62 -17.07 -92.99 -24.18
N THR A 63 -16.97 -93.42 -25.44
CA THR A 63 -17.67 -92.84 -26.60
C THR A 63 -18.75 -93.80 -27.09
N GLY A 64 -19.68 -93.36 -27.93
CA GLY A 64 -20.73 -94.23 -28.50
C GLY A 64 -22.03 -94.29 -27.67
N PHE A 65 -22.25 -93.31 -26.78
CA PHE A 65 -23.53 -93.13 -26.11
C PHE A 65 -24.56 -92.49 -27.05
N ALA A 66 -25.79 -93.00 -26.99
CA ALA A 66 -26.98 -92.40 -27.57
C ALA A 66 -27.88 -91.86 -26.47
N PHE A 67 -28.53 -90.73 -26.72
CA PHE A 67 -29.36 -90.03 -25.75
C PHE A 67 -30.76 -89.84 -26.32
N GLU A 68 -31.75 -89.96 -25.45
CA GLU A 68 -33.15 -89.75 -25.79
C GLU A 68 -33.83 -88.93 -24.69
N GLY A 69 -34.40 -87.79 -25.06
CA GLY A 69 -35.12 -86.89 -24.16
C GLY A 69 -36.54 -87.38 -23.86
N ASP A 70 -37.32 -86.57 -23.13
CA ASP A 70 -38.77 -86.77 -23.06
C ASP A 70 -39.47 -86.24 -24.32
N MET A 71 -40.76 -85.89 -24.26
CA MET A 71 -41.52 -85.36 -25.41
C MET A 71 -40.87 -84.11 -26.03
N MET A 72 -39.98 -83.42 -25.31
CA MET A 72 -39.25 -82.25 -25.79
C MET A 72 -37.99 -82.61 -26.62
N GLY A 73 -37.54 -83.86 -26.60
CA GLY A 73 -36.38 -84.32 -27.38
C GLY A 73 -35.03 -83.82 -26.88
N ILE A 74 -34.00 -84.00 -27.71
CA ILE A 74 -32.63 -83.51 -27.48
C ILE A 74 -32.22 -82.70 -28.70
N GLU A 75 -31.82 -81.46 -28.48
CA GLU A 75 -31.55 -80.51 -29.58
C GLU A 75 -30.17 -80.74 -30.19
N LYS A 76 -29.18 -81.10 -29.37
CA LYS A 76 -27.82 -81.36 -29.87
C LYS A 76 -27.01 -82.20 -28.90
N THR A 77 -26.18 -83.10 -29.44
CA THR A 77 -25.14 -83.81 -28.69
C THR A 77 -23.77 -83.53 -29.29
N VAL A 78 -22.78 -83.21 -28.46
CA VAL A 78 -21.39 -82.97 -28.89
C VAL A 78 -20.46 -83.85 -28.06
N GLN A 79 -19.76 -84.76 -28.72
CA GLN A 79 -18.70 -85.55 -28.10
C GLN A 79 -17.47 -84.66 -27.87
N LYS A 80 -16.95 -84.62 -26.64
CA LYS A 80 -15.71 -83.94 -26.26
C LYS A 80 -14.74 -84.95 -25.63
N VAL A 81 -13.49 -84.54 -25.45
CA VAL A 81 -12.48 -85.36 -24.77
C VAL A 81 -12.86 -85.46 -23.29
N ALA A 82 -13.10 -86.67 -22.79
CA ALA A 82 -13.50 -86.98 -21.41
C ALA A 82 -14.87 -86.45 -20.94
N GLU A 83 -15.71 -85.91 -21.83
CA GLU A 83 -17.10 -85.58 -21.53
C GLU A 83 -17.98 -85.53 -22.79
N ILE A 84 -19.29 -85.63 -22.60
CA ILE A 84 -20.30 -85.53 -23.67
C ILE A 84 -21.27 -84.42 -23.31
N TRP A 85 -21.48 -83.49 -24.24
CA TRP A 85 -22.37 -82.36 -24.07
C TRP A 85 -23.73 -82.69 -24.67
N VAL A 86 -24.79 -82.61 -23.88
CA VAL A 86 -26.17 -82.88 -24.30
C VAL A 86 -27.01 -81.64 -24.04
N TYR A 87 -27.52 -81.02 -25.09
CA TYR A 87 -28.36 -79.84 -25.04
C TYR A 87 -29.83 -80.25 -24.98
N VAL A 88 -30.52 -79.82 -23.94
CA VAL A 88 -31.92 -80.18 -23.67
C VAL A 88 -32.79 -78.92 -23.53
N PRO A 89 -34.02 -78.91 -24.07
CA PRO A 89 -34.94 -77.78 -23.93
C PRO A 89 -35.30 -77.45 -22.48
N PHE A 90 -35.74 -76.22 -22.25
CA PHE A 90 -36.23 -75.79 -20.95
C PHE A 90 -37.42 -76.65 -20.49
N GLY A 91 -37.41 -77.09 -19.23
CA GLY A 91 -38.48 -77.90 -18.66
C GLY A 91 -38.40 -79.41 -18.95
N ALA A 92 -37.34 -79.90 -19.61
CA ALA A 92 -37.06 -81.33 -19.73
C ALA A 92 -37.00 -82.01 -18.35
N LYS A 93 -37.66 -83.16 -18.20
CA LYS A 93 -37.85 -83.84 -16.91
C LYS A 93 -37.06 -85.12 -16.77
N LYS A 94 -36.69 -85.74 -17.88
CA LYS A 94 -35.96 -87.01 -17.90
C LYS A 94 -35.10 -87.19 -19.14
N ILE A 95 -34.13 -88.10 -19.04
CA ILE A 95 -33.29 -88.54 -20.14
C ILE A 95 -33.09 -90.06 -20.08
N SER A 96 -33.03 -90.70 -21.24
CA SER A 96 -32.58 -92.08 -21.38
C SER A 96 -31.21 -92.08 -22.05
N ILE A 97 -30.31 -92.92 -21.54
CA ILE A 97 -28.91 -93.02 -21.99
C ILE A 97 -28.66 -94.47 -22.40
N ALA A 98 -28.30 -94.70 -23.65
CA ALA A 98 -28.03 -96.02 -24.19
C ALA A 98 -26.59 -96.12 -24.71
N HIS A 99 -25.97 -97.29 -24.58
CA HIS A 99 -24.68 -97.57 -25.18
C HIS A 99 -24.63 -99.02 -25.63
N GLN A 100 -24.09 -99.25 -26.83
CA GLN A 100 -24.14 -100.57 -27.51
C GLN A 100 -23.59 -101.71 -26.64
N ASN A 101 -22.54 -101.46 -25.84
CA ASN A 101 -21.87 -102.48 -25.03
C ASN A 101 -22.10 -102.35 -23.51
N LEU A 102 -22.78 -101.30 -23.03
CA LEU A 102 -22.94 -101.02 -21.58
C LEU A 102 -24.41 -101.04 -21.15
N GLY A 103 -25.33 -101.41 -22.06
CA GLY A 103 -26.75 -101.44 -21.79
C GLY A 103 -27.39 -100.05 -21.87
N ARG A 104 -28.59 -99.92 -21.30
CA ARG A 104 -29.42 -98.73 -21.37
C ARG A 104 -29.95 -98.35 -19.99
N LEU A 105 -29.86 -97.07 -19.66
CA LEU A 105 -30.50 -96.40 -18.53
C LEU A 105 -31.74 -95.69 -19.06
N ASP A 106 -32.92 -96.20 -18.72
CA ASP A 106 -34.19 -95.65 -19.20
C ASP A 106 -34.79 -94.62 -18.24
N ASN A 107 -35.26 -93.50 -18.80
CA ASN A 107 -36.10 -92.51 -18.12
C ASN A 107 -35.52 -91.97 -16.79
N TYR A 108 -34.21 -91.73 -16.71
CA TYR A 108 -33.61 -91.08 -15.55
C TYR A 108 -34.24 -89.70 -15.34
N LYS A 109 -34.95 -89.52 -14.22
CA LYS A 109 -35.56 -88.24 -13.86
C LYS A 109 -34.50 -87.34 -13.23
N TYR A 110 -34.38 -86.12 -13.74
CA TYR A 110 -33.46 -85.15 -13.16
C TYR A 110 -33.82 -84.85 -11.71
N THR A 111 -32.80 -84.74 -10.85
CA THR A 111 -32.98 -84.49 -9.41
C THR A 111 -33.37 -83.05 -9.11
N GLU A 112 -33.23 -82.13 -10.06
CA GLU A 112 -33.66 -80.74 -9.99
C GLU A 112 -34.24 -80.27 -11.34
N PRO A 113 -35.16 -79.27 -11.37
CA PRO A 113 -35.75 -78.78 -12.61
C PRO A 113 -34.71 -78.19 -13.57
N ILE A 114 -34.78 -78.58 -14.84
CA ILE A 114 -33.92 -78.05 -15.90
C ILE A 114 -34.34 -76.61 -16.25
N LYS A 115 -33.41 -75.67 -16.06
CA LYS A 115 -33.61 -74.23 -16.30
C LYS A 115 -32.91 -73.77 -17.59
N GLU A 116 -33.52 -72.80 -18.26
CA GLU A 116 -33.01 -72.21 -19.49
C GLU A 116 -31.57 -71.75 -19.35
N ALA A 117 -30.76 -72.04 -20.37
CA ALA A 117 -29.36 -71.63 -20.50
C ALA A 117 -28.48 -71.96 -19.26
N THR A 118 -28.80 -73.01 -18.50
CA THR A 118 -28.03 -73.41 -17.31
C THR A 118 -27.22 -74.67 -17.62
N VAL A 119 -26.00 -74.75 -17.08
CA VAL A 119 -25.14 -75.93 -17.23
C VAL A 119 -25.35 -76.87 -16.04
N TYR A 120 -25.42 -78.17 -16.33
CA TYR A 120 -25.51 -79.25 -15.36
C TYR A 120 -24.39 -80.26 -15.61
N VAL A 121 -23.92 -80.91 -14.55
CA VAL A 121 -22.89 -81.94 -14.64
C VAL A 121 -23.49 -83.28 -14.21
N MET A 122 -23.30 -84.30 -15.06
CA MET A 122 -23.73 -85.67 -14.81
C MET A 122 -22.52 -86.61 -14.79
N GLU A 123 -22.36 -87.41 -13.74
CA GLU A 123 -21.33 -88.47 -13.69
C GLU A 123 -21.98 -89.84 -13.78
N LEU A 124 -21.48 -90.71 -14.68
CA LEU A 124 -21.98 -92.08 -14.83
C LEU A 124 -21.08 -93.10 -14.11
N THR A 125 -21.67 -94.16 -13.57
CA THR A 125 -20.98 -95.36 -13.06
C THR A 125 -21.36 -96.58 -13.90
N THR A 126 -20.34 -97.31 -14.37
CA THR A 126 -20.51 -98.57 -15.12
C THR A 126 -19.91 -99.74 -14.33
N ALA A 127 -20.64 -100.85 -14.22
CA ALA A 127 -20.16 -102.01 -13.45
C ALA A 127 -18.93 -102.66 -14.12
N ASN A 128 -17.83 -102.74 -13.37
CA ASN A 128 -16.50 -103.17 -13.82
C ASN A 128 -16.46 -104.65 -14.21
N VAL A 129 -15.84 -104.97 -15.35
CA VAL A 129 -15.21 -106.28 -15.60
C VAL A 129 -13.72 -106.15 -15.27
N ARG A 130 -13.25 -106.96 -14.32
CA ARG A 130 -11.84 -107.19 -14.02
C ARG A 130 -11.25 -108.16 -15.03
N THR A 131 -10.06 -107.87 -15.54
CA THR A 131 -9.12 -108.87 -16.07
C THR A 131 -7.70 -108.50 -15.66
N VAL A 132 -7.03 -109.48 -15.06
CA VAL A 132 -5.64 -109.45 -14.59
C VAL A 132 -4.70 -109.59 -15.79
N VAL A 133 -3.72 -108.70 -15.95
CA VAL A 133 -2.45 -108.97 -16.66
C VAL A 133 -1.33 -108.13 -16.01
N GLU A 134 -0.15 -108.73 -15.92
CA GLU A 134 1.04 -108.39 -15.13
C GLU A 134 1.53 -106.94 -15.13
N LYS A 135 1.97 -106.50 -13.95
CA LYS A 135 2.79 -105.31 -13.72
C LYS A 135 4.19 -105.56 -14.29
N ILE A 136 4.49 -105.03 -15.47
CA ILE A 136 5.87 -104.73 -15.84
C ILE A 136 6.16 -103.35 -15.26
N GLU A 137 6.92 -103.28 -14.17
CA GLU A 137 7.49 -102.01 -13.72
C GLU A 137 8.47 -101.53 -14.78
N THR A 138 8.01 -100.67 -15.69
CA THR A 138 8.91 -99.90 -16.56
C THR A 138 9.69 -98.94 -15.67
N PRO A 139 11.02 -98.85 -15.81
CA PRO A 139 11.80 -97.95 -14.99
C PRO A 139 11.32 -96.51 -15.24
N MET A 140 11.06 -95.78 -14.16
CA MET A 140 10.53 -94.42 -14.17
C MET A 140 11.60 -93.47 -13.63
N GLN A 141 11.91 -92.41 -14.37
CA GLN A 141 12.91 -91.40 -14.01
C GLN A 141 12.24 -90.06 -13.67
N TRP A 142 12.75 -89.33 -12.67
CA TRP A 142 12.34 -87.95 -12.46
C TRP A 142 13.00 -87.04 -13.49
N LEU A 143 12.20 -86.28 -14.24
CA LEU A 143 12.67 -85.15 -15.05
C LEU A 143 12.32 -83.85 -14.31
N ALA A 144 13.31 -83.01 -14.07
CA ALA A 144 13.12 -81.62 -13.64
C ALA A 144 13.66 -80.65 -14.70
N ILE A 145 12.91 -79.59 -14.97
CA ILE A 145 13.29 -78.52 -15.87
C ILE A 145 13.21 -77.21 -15.09
N GLU A 146 14.35 -76.56 -14.96
CA GLU A 146 14.52 -75.29 -14.29
C GLU A 146 14.95 -74.25 -15.34
N SER A 147 14.49 -73.01 -15.20
CA SER A 147 14.94 -71.92 -16.08
C SER A 147 15.28 -70.66 -15.33
N GLU A 148 16.23 -69.90 -15.87
CA GLU A 148 16.57 -68.55 -15.44
C GLU A 148 16.19 -67.57 -16.56
N PRO A 149 15.20 -66.69 -16.37
CA PRO A 149 14.31 -66.58 -15.20
C PRO A 149 13.29 -67.73 -15.11
N GLU A 150 12.82 -68.01 -13.89
CA GLU A 150 11.78 -69.02 -13.60
C GLU A 150 10.41 -68.62 -14.16
N GLY A 151 9.49 -69.59 -14.28
CA GLY A 151 8.13 -69.40 -14.78
C GLY A 151 8.04 -69.37 -16.31
N ALA A 152 8.87 -70.16 -16.99
CA ALA A 152 8.76 -70.42 -18.42
C ALA A 152 7.81 -71.60 -18.65
N ASP A 153 6.91 -71.50 -19.61
CA ASP A 153 6.00 -72.56 -20.03
C ASP A 153 6.81 -73.76 -20.55
N VAL A 154 6.55 -74.94 -20.00
CA VAL A 154 7.26 -76.20 -20.31
C VAL A 154 6.38 -77.08 -21.18
N TYR A 155 6.91 -77.48 -22.32
CA TYR A 155 6.31 -78.42 -23.26
C TYR A 155 7.18 -79.66 -23.37
N ILE A 156 6.58 -80.85 -23.33
CA ILE A 156 7.23 -82.12 -23.66
C ILE A 156 6.44 -82.80 -24.78
N ASP A 157 7.12 -83.15 -25.86
CA ASP A 157 6.52 -83.68 -27.10
C ASP A 157 5.28 -82.87 -27.54
N ASP A 158 5.47 -81.54 -27.55
CA ASP A 158 4.47 -80.52 -27.88
C ASP A 158 3.25 -80.44 -26.95
N GLN A 159 3.20 -81.21 -25.87
CA GLN A 159 2.18 -81.09 -24.83
C GLN A 159 2.62 -80.11 -23.74
N TYR A 160 1.81 -79.08 -23.46
CA TYR A 160 2.02 -78.18 -22.33
C TYR A 160 1.86 -78.92 -21.00
N LEU A 161 2.85 -78.83 -20.12
CA LEU A 161 2.86 -79.57 -18.85
C LEU A 161 2.91 -78.67 -17.60
N GLY A 162 3.24 -77.39 -17.73
CA GLY A 162 3.31 -76.46 -16.59
C GLY A 162 4.36 -75.37 -16.82
N THR A 163 4.88 -74.79 -15.74
CA THR A 163 5.92 -73.75 -15.79
C THR A 163 7.15 -74.15 -14.99
N THR A 164 8.34 -73.71 -15.38
CA THR A 164 9.57 -73.90 -14.60
C THR A 164 9.51 -73.17 -13.24
N PRO A 165 10.12 -73.69 -12.16
CA PRO A 165 10.66 -75.04 -12.03
C PRO A 165 9.55 -76.09 -12.15
N TYR A 166 9.73 -77.04 -13.06
CA TYR A 166 8.78 -78.11 -13.34
C TYR A 166 9.43 -79.44 -13.06
N ALA A 167 8.77 -80.35 -12.35
CA ALA A 167 9.28 -81.70 -12.13
C ALA A 167 8.17 -82.74 -12.22
N LYS A 168 8.42 -83.83 -12.97
CA LYS A 168 7.50 -84.96 -13.09
C LYS A 168 8.27 -86.27 -13.27
N LYS A 169 7.73 -87.36 -12.73
CA LYS A 169 8.24 -88.71 -12.98
C LYS A 169 7.71 -89.22 -14.32
N MET A 170 8.59 -89.60 -15.22
CA MET A 170 8.28 -90.00 -16.59
C MET A 170 8.92 -91.36 -16.91
N GLU A 171 8.33 -92.11 -17.84
CA GLU A 171 8.89 -93.40 -18.27
C GLU A 171 10.25 -93.18 -18.94
N VAL A 172 11.19 -94.12 -18.78
CA VAL A 172 12.47 -94.05 -19.52
C VAL A 172 12.21 -93.98 -21.02
N GLY A 173 12.89 -93.06 -21.71
CA GLY A 173 12.60 -92.75 -23.11
C GLY A 173 13.20 -91.41 -23.55
N LYS A 174 13.18 -91.15 -24.86
CA LYS A 174 13.57 -89.87 -25.44
C LYS A 174 12.36 -88.97 -25.57
N TYR A 175 12.48 -87.75 -25.08
CA TYR A 175 11.44 -86.72 -25.09
C TYR A 175 12.00 -85.42 -25.68
N ASN A 176 11.25 -84.78 -26.57
CA ASN A 176 11.56 -83.42 -27.00
C ASN A 176 11.01 -82.46 -25.94
N TYR A 177 11.82 -81.51 -25.49
CA TYR A 177 11.35 -80.44 -24.63
C TYR A 177 11.44 -79.10 -25.35
N ARG A 178 10.51 -78.20 -25.04
CA ARG A 178 10.54 -76.80 -25.44
C ARG A 178 10.09 -75.97 -24.25
N ILE A 179 10.81 -74.89 -23.97
CA ILE A 179 10.38 -73.91 -22.99
C ILE A 179 10.19 -72.54 -23.64
N GLU A 180 9.14 -71.85 -23.21
CA GLU A 180 8.77 -70.54 -23.74
C GLU A 180 8.49 -69.56 -22.62
N LYS A 181 8.95 -68.32 -22.76
CA LYS A 181 8.61 -67.26 -21.82
C LYS A 181 8.43 -65.95 -22.57
N SER A 182 7.35 -65.24 -22.28
CA SER A 182 7.08 -63.93 -22.87
C SER A 182 8.29 -63.00 -22.72
N MET A 183 8.68 -62.33 -23.80
CA MET A 183 9.87 -61.48 -23.90
C MET A 183 11.21 -62.22 -23.82
N TYR A 184 11.25 -63.54 -23.99
CA TYR A 184 12.49 -64.32 -24.08
C TYR A 184 12.48 -65.22 -25.32
N HIS A 185 13.65 -65.55 -25.83
CA HIS A 185 13.79 -66.53 -26.92
C HIS A 185 13.48 -67.93 -26.40
N SER A 186 12.62 -68.67 -27.11
CA SER A 186 12.31 -70.06 -26.78
C SER A 186 13.55 -70.95 -26.89
N GLN A 187 13.68 -71.93 -26.00
CA GLN A 187 14.73 -72.96 -26.08
C GLN A 187 14.09 -74.33 -26.19
N ALA A 188 14.67 -75.19 -27.02
CA ALA A 188 14.19 -76.56 -27.23
C ALA A 188 15.37 -77.53 -27.34
N GLY A 189 15.12 -78.79 -27.02
CA GLY A 189 16.12 -79.85 -27.07
C GLY A 189 15.50 -81.23 -26.87
N VAL A 190 16.34 -82.24 -26.71
CA VAL A 190 15.91 -83.62 -26.47
C VAL A 190 16.53 -84.09 -25.16
N VAL A 191 15.74 -84.72 -24.30
CA VAL A 191 16.21 -85.38 -23.07
C VAL A 191 15.98 -86.87 -23.20
N ASN A 192 16.97 -87.66 -22.78
CA ASN A 192 16.91 -89.11 -22.82
C ASN A 192 16.96 -89.67 -21.40
N LEU A 193 15.83 -90.17 -20.91
CA LEU A 193 15.69 -90.76 -19.59
C LEU A 193 16.06 -92.25 -19.67
N THR A 194 17.05 -92.68 -18.89
CA THR A 194 17.70 -94.01 -18.98
C THR A 194 17.91 -94.73 -17.64
N SER A 195 17.69 -94.08 -16.49
CA SER A 195 17.90 -94.69 -15.15
C SER A 195 16.88 -94.17 -14.12
N ASP A 196 16.95 -94.59 -12.86
CA ASP A 196 16.06 -94.12 -11.78
C ASP A 196 16.52 -92.81 -11.11
N LYS A 197 17.69 -92.26 -11.51
CA LYS A 197 18.25 -91.01 -10.96
C LYS A 197 17.53 -89.78 -11.52
N LYS A 198 17.28 -88.75 -10.70
CA LYS A 198 16.68 -87.48 -11.18
C LYS A 198 17.57 -86.83 -12.25
N GLU A 199 17.01 -86.60 -13.44
CA GLU A 199 17.61 -85.80 -14.51
C GLU A 199 17.10 -84.36 -14.38
N THR A 200 18.02 -83.39 -14.37
CA THR A 200 17.67 -81.96 -14.27
C THR A 200 18.24 -81.20 -15.46
N ILE A 201 17.38 -80.49 -16.18
CA ILE A 201 17.75 -79.58 -17.25
C ILE A 201 17.68 -78.15 -16.72
N ASN A 202 18.81 -77.45 -16.75
CA ASN A 202 18.90 -76.05 -16.34
C ASN A 202 19.08 -75.17 -17.59
N LEU A 203 18.11 -74.28 -17.85
CA LEU A 203 18.08 -73.48 -19.08
C LEU A 203 18.13 -71.98 -18.75
N SER A 204 19.07 -71.25 -19.31
CA SER A 204 19.09 -69.78 -19.19
C SER A 204 18.49 -69.17 -20.46
N LEU A 205 17.30 -68.57 -20.33
CA LEU A 205 16.59 -67.98 -21.45
C LEU A 205 17.20 -66.62 -21.82
N LYS A 206 17.50 -66.43 -23.10
CA LYS A 206 18.01 -65.14 -23.60
C LYS A 206 16.86 -64.14 -23.74
N PRO A 207 16.98 -62.91 -23.20
CA PRO A 207 15.99 -61.85 -23.42
C PRO A 207 15.73 -61.59 -24.91
N ASN A 208 14.46 -61.49 -25.28
CA ASN A 208 13.96 -61.06 -26.59
C ASN A 208 13.23 -59.72 -26.41
N PHE A 209 13.92 -58.77 -25.76
CA PHE A 209 13.42 -57.42 -25.58
C PHE A 209 14.55 -56.42 -25.48
N GLY A 210 14.26 -55.18 -25.86
CA GLY A 210 15.08 -54.01 -25.58
C GLY A 210 14.24 -52.84 -25.08
N TYR A 211 14.78 -51.63 -25.22
CA TYR A 211 14.14 -50.38 -24.81
C TYR A 211 14.34 -49.31 -25.87
N ALA A 212 13.50 -48.29 -25.88
CA ALA A 212 13.71 -47.09 -26.68
C ALA A 212 13.68 -45.84 -25.79
N LYS A 213 14.59 -44.91 -26.04
CA LYS A 213 14.56 -43.56 -25.50
C LYS A 213 14.11 -42.60 -26.59
N ILE A 214 12.86 -42.18 -26.50
CA ILE A 214 12.19 -41.33 -27.49
C ILE A 214 12.35 -39.86 -27.08
N THR A 215 12.92 -39.03 -27.93
CA THR A 215 13.06 -37.58 -27.75
C THR A 215 12.39 -36.81 -28.89
N SER A 216 12.10 -35.53 -28.69
CA SER A 216 11.59 -34.68 -29.77
C SER A 216 12.37 -33.38 -29.92
N SER A 217 12.55 -32.98 -31.18
CA SER A 217 13.22 -31.74 -31.60
C SER A 217 12.26 -30.89 -32.43
N PRO A 218 12.27 -29.56 -32.35
CA PRO A 218 13.17 -28.73 -31.52
C PRO A 218 12.84 -28.71 -30.03
N GLU A 219 11.68 -29.22 -29.62
CA GLU A 219 11.24 -29.14 -28.23
C GLU A 219 10.73 -30.48 -27.68
N ASN A 220 11.09 -30.80 -26.44
CA ASN A 220 10.57 -31.93 -25.67
C ASN A 220 9.16 -31.64 -25.09
N GLY A 221 8.54 -32.63 -24.46
CA GLY A 221 7.21 -32.56 -23.84
C GLY A 221 6.06 -32.95 -24.78
N ALA A 222 6.37 -33.63 -25.88
CA ALA A 222 5.39 -34.10 -26.85
C ALA A 222 4.73 -35.40 -26.38
N SER A 223 3.44 -35.57 -26.67
CA SER A 223 2.72 -36.82 -26.43
C SER A 223 3.18 -37.91 -27.40
N ILE A 224 3.15 -39.16 -26.94
CA ILE A 224 3.72 -40.31 -27.63
C ILE A 224 2.65 -41.38 -27.80
N GLU A 225 2.62 -41.97 -28.98
CA GLU A 225 1.84 -43.17 -29.31
C GLU A 225 2.81 -44.21 -29.87
N LEU A 226 2.94 -45.35 -29.18
CA LEU A 226 3.87 -46.42 -29.52
C LEU A 226 3.07 -47.61 -30.06
N ASP A 227 3.40 -48.06 -31.27
CA ASP A 227 2.70 -49.12 -32.02
C ASP A 227 1.19 -48.91 -32.18
N GLY A 228 0.73 -47.67 -32.12
CA GLY A 228 -0.69 -47.29 -32.21
C GLY A 228 -1.40 -47.17 -30.86
N GLN A 229 -0.69 -47.38 -29.74
CA GLN A 229 -1.23 -47.23 -28.39
C GLN A 229 -0.69 -45.96 -27.71
N PRO A 230 -1.56 -45.11 -27.12
CA PRO A 230 -1.11 -43.93 -26.42
C PRO A 230 -0.29 -44.33 -25.18
N VAL A 231 0.84 -43.66 -24.99
CA VAL A 231 1.71 -43.89 -23.85
C VAL A 231 1.43 -42.84 -22.79
N ASN A 232 1.35 -43.25 -21.52
CA ASN A 232 1.27 -42.34 -20.38
C ASN A 232 2.67 -41.75 -20.07
N GLY A 233 3.14 -40.87 -20.96
CA GLY A 233 4.46 -40.25 -20.90
C GLY A 233 4.63 -39.20 -22.00
N LYS A 234 5.60 -38.30 -21.82
CA LYS A 234 5.97 -37.26 -22.80
C LYS A 234 7.45 -37.33 -23.09
N THR A 235 7.88 -36.88 -24.28
CA THR A 235 9.31 -36.81 -24.61
C THR A 235 10.06 -35.89 -23.63
N PRO A 236 11.31 -36.19 -23.23
CA PRO A 236 12.00 -37.45 -23.46
C PRO A 236 11.37 -38.59 -22.63
N TYR A 237 11.13 -39.73 -23.25
CA TYR A 237 10.48 -40.89 -22.64
C TYR A 237 11.31 -42.15 -22.86
N VAL A 238 11.50 -42.97 -21.83
CA VAL A 238 12.11 -44.30 -21.94
C VAL A 238 10.99 -45.33 -21.84
N THR A 239 10.88 -46.21 -22.83
CA THR A 239 9.82 -47.22 -22.89
C THR A 239 9.99 -48.28 -21.82
N SER A 240 8.90 -48.96 -21.49
CA SER A 240 9.00 -50.32 -20.91
C SER A 240 9.64 -51.29 -21.93
N LYS A 241 9.86 -52.54 -21.51
CA LYS A 241 10.41 -53.59 -22.39
C LYS A 241 9.61 -53.68 -23.69
N LEU A 242 10.29 -53.60 -24.82
CA LEU A 242 9.73 -53.79 -26.16
C LEU A 242 10.29 -55.08 -26.75
N ILE A 243 9.43 -55.91 -27.34
CA ILE A 243 9.85 -57.15 -28.02
C ILE A 243 10.89 -56.77 -29.08
N SER A 244 11.98 -57.50 -29.22
CA SER A 244 12.97 -57.14 -30.24
C SER A 244 12.37 -57.25 -31.65
N GLY A 245 12.65 -56.25 -32.50
CA GLY A 245 12.06 -56.13 -33.83
C GLY A 245 11.63 -54.70 -34.17
N LYS A 246 10.76 -54.58 -35.18
CA LYS A 246 10.27 -53.30 -35.71
C LYS A 246 9.17 -52.72 -34.83
N HIS A 247 9.33 -51.46 -34.48
CA HIS A 247 8.35 -50.63 -33.78
C HIS A 247 8.11 -49.32 -34.52
N ARG A 248 6.99 -48.67 -34.23
CA ARG A 248 6.68 -47.33 -34.71
C ARG A 248 6.30 -46.41 -33.58
N VAL A 249 6.75 -45.16 -33.64
CA VAL A 249 6.37 -44.11 -32.70
C VAL A 249 5.78 -42.92 -33.43
N THR A 250 4.61 -42.47 -32.98
CA THR A 250 4.01 -41.20 -33.39
C THR A 250 4.16 -40.18 -32.27
N VAL A 251 4.75 -39.04 -32.58
CA VAL A 251 4.95 -37.93 -31.64
C VAL A 251 4.07 -36.75 -32.05
N LYS A 252 3.26 -36.26 -31.10
CA LYS A 252 2.31 -35.16 -31.31
C LYS A 252 2.56 -34.05 -30.30
N LYS A 253 2.66 -32.80 -30.76
CA LYS A 253 2.82 -31.62 -29.90
C LYS A 253 2.01 -30.45 -30.44
N PRO A 254 1.27 -29.69 -29.60
CA PRO A 254 0.54 -28.50 -30.04
C PRO A 254 1.44 -27.53 -30.81
N MET A 255 0.92 -26.89 -31.85
CA MET A 255 1.66 -26.00 -32.77
C MET A 255 2.74 -26.71 -33.63
N PHE A 256 2.91 -28.02 -33.53
CA PHE A 256 3.83 -28.77 -34.41
C PHE A 256 3.07 -29.81 -35.22
N SER A 257 3.60 -30.15 -36.40
CA SER A 257 3.07 -31.24 -37.21
C SER A 257 3.43 -32.58 -36.56
N ALA A 258 2.42 -33.43 -36.34
CA ALA A 258 2.63 -34.78 -35.85
C ALA A 258 3.53 -35.58 -36.79
N LYS A 259 4.39 -36.44 -36.24
CA LYS A 259 5.32 -37.24 -37.03
C LYS A 259 5.39 -38.67 -36.52
N THR A 260 5.32 -39.61 -37.45
CA THR A 260 5.50 -41.05 -37.21
C THR A 260 6.82 -41.50 -37.80
N ILE A 261 7.58 -42.27 -37.02
CA ILE A 261 8.81 -42.92 -37.50
C ILE A 261 8.85 -44.38 -37.06
N GLU A 262 9.47 -45.23 -37.88
CA GLU A 262 9.77 -46.62 -37.55
C GLU A 262 11.19 -46.75 -37.01
N PHE A 263 11.42 -47.69 -36.11
CA PHE A 263 12.73 -48.01 -35.54
C PHE A 263 12.81 -49.48 -35.13
N ASP A 264 14.02 -50.02 -35.13
CA ASP A 264 14.32 -51.40 -34.74
C ASP A 264 14.88 -51.44 -33.30
N VAL A 265 14.38 -52.37 -32.50
CA VAL A 265 14.87 -52.66 -31.14
C VAL A 265 15.61 -54.00 -31.16
N ALA A 266 16.87 -54.00 -30.72
CA ALA A 266 17.68 -55.21 -30.57
C ALA A 266 17.70 -55.72 -29.12
N ASP A 267 17.96 -57.02 -28.94
CA ASP A 267 18.00 -57.69 -27.63
C ASP A 267 18.90 -56.96 -26.64
N GLY A 268 18.35 -56.63 -25.47
CA GLY A 268 19.03 -55.98 -24.35
C GLY A 268 19.48 -54.53 -24.59
N GLN A 269 19.30 -53.99 -25.80
CA GLN A 269 19.76 -52.64 -26.14
C GLN A 269 18.73 -51.57 -25.83
N THR A 270 19.20 -50.34 -25.57
CA THR A 270 18.36 -49.14 -25.53
C THR A 270 18.67 -48.27 -26.74
N ILE A 271 17.73 -48.19 -27.69
CA ILE A 271 17.90 -47.36 -28.89
C ILE A 271 17.45 -45.92 -28.63
N ASN A 272 18.19 -44.93 -29.14
CA ASN A 272 17.79 -43.52 -29.07
C ASN A 272 17.00 -43.15 -30.33
N VAL A 273 15.77 -42.68 -30.13
CA VAL A 273 14.82 -42.37 -31.21
C VAL A 273 14.49 -40.88 -31.13
N ASN A 274 15.09 -40.08 -32.02
CA ASN A 274 14.89 -38.62 -32.03
C ASN A 274 13.90 -38.20 -33.13
N VAL A 275 12.75 -37.66 -32.74
CA VAL A 275 11.68 -37.24 -33.65
C VAL A 275 11.74 -35.73 -33.89
N SER A 276 12.18 -35.32 -35.07
CA SER A 276 12.18 -33.91 -35.50
C SER A 276 10.81 -33.50 -36.05
N LEU A 277 10.11 -32.63 -35.34
CA LEU A 277 8.78 -32.11 -35.66
C LEU A 277 8.86 -30.83 -36.51
N GLY A 278 8.03 -30.76 -37.56
CA GLY A 278 7.88 -29.54 -38.35
C GLY A 278 7.04 -28.49 -37.60
N ALA A 279 7.40 -27.21 -37.73
CA ALA A 279 6.58 -26.13 -37.18
C ALA A 279 5.22 -26.08 -37.88
N ASN A 280 4.15 -26.06 -37.09
CA ASN A 280 2.78 -25.83 -37.54
C ASN A 280 2.22 -24.58 -36.86
N PHE A 281 3.04 -23.51 -36.87
CA PHE A 281 2.74 -22.17 -36.41
C PHE A 281 3.52 -21.16 -37.25
N GLY A 282 2.99 -19.94 -37.39
CA GLY A 282 3.78 -18.79 -37.79
C GLY A 282 4.20 -17.97 -36.56
N THR A 283 5.29 -17.22 -36.67
CA THR A 283 5.73 -16.25 -35.66
C THR A 283 5.29 -14.86 -36.10
N VAL A 284 4.57 -14.14 -35.25
CA VAL A 284 4.18 -12.75 -35.48
C VAL A 284 5.06 -11.80 -34.68
N ASN A 285 5.45 -10.69 -35.29
CA ASN A 285 6.17 -9.58 -34.67
C ASN A 285 5.30 -8.32 -34.77
N ILE A 286 4.59 -7.99 -33.70
CA ILE A 286 3.62 -6.90 -33.67
C ILE A 286 4.25 -5.67 -33.00
N SER A 287 4.03 -4.50 -33.59
CA SER A 287 4.39 -3.21 -33.02
C SER A 287 3.22 -2.23 -33.08
N THR A 288 3.10 -1.38 -32.06
CA THR A 288 2.07 -0.34 -32.00
C THR A 288 2.71 1.04 -31.90
N THR A 289 2.22 2.00 -32.66
CA THR A 289 2.62 3.41 -32.52
C THR A 289 1.37 4.29 -32.58
N PRO A 290 0.97 4.96 -31.47
CA PRO A 290 1.62 4.96 -30.15
C PRO A 290 1.44 3.64 -29.39
N LEU A 291 2.15 3.50 -28.26
CA LEU A 291 2.08 2.34 -27.38
C LEU A 291 0.63 2.05 -26.93
N ALA A 292 0.11 0.90 -27.35
CA ALA A 292 -1.26 0.45 -27.18
C ALA A 292 -1.31 -1.03 -26.74
N ASP A 293 -2.43 -1.47 -26.18
CA ASP A 293 -2.66 -2.89 -25.90
C ASP A 293 -2.90 -3.64 -27.22
N ILE A 294 -2.28 -4.81 -27.35
CA ILE A 294 -2.29 -5.64 -28.55
C ILE A 294 -3.21 -6.84 -28.30
N TYR A 295 -4.10 -7.09 -29.24
CA TYR A 295 -5.01 -8.22 -29.23
C TYR A 295 -4.82 -9.04 -30.50
N ILE A 296 -4.89 -10.37 -30.36
CA ILE A 296 -5.00 -11.34 -31.45
C ILE A 296 -6.29 -12.11 -31.20
N ASP A 297 -7.22 -12.08 -32.18
CA ASP A 297 -8.54 -12.73 -32.08
C ASP A 297 -9.27 -12.43 -30.76
N ASP A 298 -9.34 -11.13 -30.42
CA ASP A 298 -9.94 -10.59 -29.21
C ASP A 298 -9.26 -10.97 -27.87
N GLU A 299 -8.19 -11.79 -27.89
CA GLU A 299 -7.37 -12.07 -26.71
C GLU A 299 -6.22 -11.07 -26.56
N ARG A 300 -6.04 -10.50 -25.36
CA ARG A 300 -4.96 -9.54 -25.08
C ARG A 300 -3.63 -10.26 -24.92
N VAL A 301 -2.72 -10.07 -25.87
CA VAL A 301 -1.42 -10.77 -25.89
C VAL A 301 -0.24 -9.92 -25.39
N GLY A 302 -0.37 -8.59 -25.38
CA GLY A 302 0.74 -7.72 -25.00
C GLY A 302 0.44 -6.23 -25.07
N LYS A 303 1.48 -5.40 -24.96
CA LYS A 303 1.38 -3.94 -25.01
C LYS A 303 2.62 -3.35 -25.68
N GLY A 304 2.44 -2.44 -26.64
CA GLY A 304 3.56 -1.79 -27.33
C GLY A 304 4.19 -2.65 -28.42
N LYS A 305 4.83 -3.75 -28.03
CA LYS A 305 5.42 -4.77 -28.90
C LYS A 305 5.02 -6.16 -28.41
N TYR A 306 4.91 -7.11 -29.34
CA TYR A 306 4.65 -8.51 -29.02
C TYR A 306 5.30 -9.41 -30.07
N THR A 307 5.98 -10.47 -29.62
CA THR A 307 6.45 -11.55 -30.48
C THR A 307 5.91 -12.86 -29.95
N GLY A 308 5.25 -13.65 -30.79
CA GLY A 308 4.62 -14.89 -30.37
C GLY A 308 4.26 -15.81 -31.54
N ARG A 309 3.84 -17.03 -31.20
CA ARG A 309 3.43 -18.05 -32.16
C ARG A 309 1.93 -18.00 -32.34
N VAL A 310 1.47 -18.10 -33.58
CA VAL A 310 0.07 -18.12 -33.96
C VAL A 310 -0.16 -19.31 -34.90
N MET A 311 -1.31 -19.99 -34.78
CA MET A 311 -1.63 -21.08 -35.71
C MET A 311 -1.70 -20.56 -37.15
N PRO A 312 -1.52 -21.41 -38.16
CA PRO A 312 -1.77 -21.02 -39.53
C PRO A 312 -3.26 -20.69 -39.74
N GLY A 313 -3.56 -19.61 -40.45
CA GLY A 313 -4.93 -19.16 -40.69
C GLY A 313 -5.09 -17.64 -40.72
N MET A 314 -6.34 -17.18 -40.83
CA MET A 314 -6.70 -15.77 -40.77
C MET A 314 -6.87 -15.33 -39.32
N HIS A 315 -6.10 -14.31 -38.91
CA HIS A 315 -6.16 -13.75 -37.56
C HIS A 315 -6.47 -12.25 -37.59
N ILE A 316 -7.22 -11.77 -36.60
CA ILE A 316 -7.48 -10.34 -36.39
C ILE A 316 -6.47 -9.78 -35.41
N PHE A 317 -5.76 -8.75 -35.83
CA PHE A 317 -4.80 -8.02 -35.02
C PHE A 317 -5.36 -6.64 -34.69
N GLU A 318 -5.50 -6.33 -33.40
CA GLU A 318 -6.05 -5.05 -32.94
C GLU A 318 -5.14 -4.33 -31.96
N ALA A 319 -5.01 -3.02 -32.12
CA ALA A 319 -4.42 -2.13 -31.14
C ALA A 319 -5.50 -1.26 -30.49
N LYS A 320 -5.68 -1.40 -29.17
CA LYS A 320 -6.61 -0.59 -28.36
C LYS A 320 -5.82 0.36 -27.45
N LYS A 321 -6.22 1.63 -27.43
CA LYS A 321 -5.67 2.64 -26.52
C LYS A 321 -6.78 3.61 -26.11
N GLU A 322 -6.85 3.92 -24.82
CA GLU A 322 -7.81 4.89 -24.27
C GLU A 322 -7.67 6.25 -24.97
N LYS A 323 -8.80 6.90 -25.31
CA LYS A 323 -8.86 8.16 -26.08
C LYS A 323 -8.38 8.08 -27.53
N TYR A 324 -8.11 6.88 -28.03
CA TYR A 324 -7.82 6.62 -29.44
C TYR A 324 -8.97 5.82 -30.07
N THR A 325 -9.06 5.86 -31.39
CA THR A 325 -9.85 4.92 -32.19
C THR A 325 -8.97 3.69 -32.42
N SER A 326 -9.49 2.50 -32.15
CA SER A 326 -8.70 1.28 -32.31
C SER A 326 -8.33 1.05 -33.77
N TYR A 327 -7.21 0.36 -33.98
CA TYR A 327 -6.75 -0.04 -35.30
C TYR A 327 -6.89 -1.56 -35.40
N LYS A 328 -7.70 -2.04 -36.36
CA LYS A 328 -7.93 -3.47 -36.64
C LYS A 328 -7.43 -3.81 -38.03
N THR A 329 -6.75 -4.94 -38.17
CA THR A 329 -6.39 -5.52 -39.47
C THR A 329 -6.51 -7.04 -39.41
N GLN A 330 -6.88 -7.66 -40.53
CA GLN A 330 -6.90 -9.11 -40.67
C GLN A 330 -5.68 -9.55 -41.47
N VAL A 331 -4.96 -10.57 -41.02
CA VAL A 331 -3.74 -11.05 -41.68
C VAL A 331 -3.73 -12.58 -41.67
N GLU A 332 -3.45 -13.17 -42.83
CA GLU A 332 -3.19 -14.60 -42.95
C GLU A 332 -1.77 -14.93 -42.47
N VAL A 333 -1.64 -15.95 -41.63
CA VAL A 333 -0.37 -16.46 -41.10
C VAL A 333 -0.17 -17.87 -41.65
N TYR A 334 1.01 -18.17 -42.21
CA TYR A 334 1.36 -19.52 -42.68
C TYR A 334 2.32 -20.22 -41.71
N ALA A 335 2.33 -21.56 -41.74
CA ALA A 335 3.27 -22.37 -40.96
C ALA A 335 4.74 -22.05 -41.31
N GLY A 336 5.59 -21.88 -40.30
CA GLY A 336 7.00 -21.54 -40.44
C GLY A 336 7.29 -20.07 -40.80
N GLN A 337 6.27 -19.27 -41.12
CA GLN A 337 6.44 -17.88 -41.53
C GLN A 337 6.81 -16.98 -40.35
N GLN A 338 7.66 -15.97 -40.58
CA GLN A 338 7.76 -14.80 -39.70
C GLN A 338 7.02 -13.61 -40.32
N LYS A 339 6.02 -13.07 -39.63
CA LYS A 339 5.18 -11.96 -40.12
C LYS A 339 5.28 -10.75 -39.22
N SER A 340 5.69 -9.61 -39.78
CA SER A 340 5.71 -8.33 -39.07
C SER A 340 4.41 -7.55 -39.30
N ILE A 341 3.83 -7.01 -38.23
CA ILE A 341 2.55 -6.28 -38.24
C ILE A 341 2.72 -4.97 -37.45
N SER A 342 2.39 -3.85 -38.08
CA SER A 342 2.44 -2.52 -37.45
C SER A 342 1.03 -1.94 -37.35
N LEU A 343 0.62 -1.59 -36.14
CA LEU A 343 -0.73 -1.11 -35.82
C LEU A 343 -0.67 0.36 -35.36
N HIS A 344 -1.52 1.20 -35.93
CA HIS A 344 -1.47 2.66 -35.75
C HIS A 344 -2.81 3.24 -35.29
N PRO A 345 -3.22 3.04 -34.02
CA PRO A 345 -4.45 3.63 -33.50
C PRO A 345 -4.39 5.15 -33.58
N LYS A 346 -5.48 5.78 -34.02
CA LYS A 346 -5.55 7.24 -34.27
C LYS A 346 -6.14 7.99 -33.07
N PRO A 347 -5.54 9.10 -32.61
CA PRO A 347 -6.07 9.85 -31.47
C PRO A 347 -7.47 10.37 -31.79
N LYS A 348 -8.38 10.34 -30.81
CA LYS A 348 -9.65 11.08 -30.88
C LYS A 348 -9.35 12.49 -30.40
N THR A 349 -9.53 13.47 -31.28
CA THR A 349 -9.24 14.88 -30.97
C THR A 349 -10.46 15.77 -31.15
N GLY A 350 -10.42 16.92 -30.50
CA GLY A 350 -11.33 18.05 -30.68
C GLY A 350 -10.57 19.37 -30.71
N GLN A 351 -11.30 20.48 -30.63
CA GLN A 351 -10.75 21.83 -30.66
C GLN A 351 -11.31 22.67 -29.50
N ILE A 352 -10.61 23.74 -29.15
CA ILE A 352 -11.09 24.73 -28.19
C ILE A 352 -10.79 26.15 -28.65
N ASP A 353 -11.82 26.99 -28.66
CA ASP A 353 -11.75 28.42 -28.94
C ASP A 353 -11.77 29.19 -27.63
N ILE A 354 -10.72 29.96 -27.37
CA ILE A 354 -10.55 30.65 -26.10
C ILE A 354 -10.36 32.14 -26.35
N THR A 355 -11.27 32.95 -25.84
CA THR A 355 -11.15 34.41 -25.82
C THR A 355 -11.14 34.94 -24.40
N SER A 356 -10.52 36.10 -24.20
CA SER A 356 -10.58 36.78 -22.91
C SER A 356 -10.73 38.29 -23.01
N LYS A 357 -11.22 38.91 -21.94
CA LYS A 357 -11.25 40.35 -21.78
C LYS A 357 -10.38 40.76 -20.59
N PRO A 358 -9.31 41.55 -20.79
CA PRO A 358 -8.75 41.96 -22.08
C PRO A 358 -8.15 40.77 -22.86
N PHE A 359 -7.90 40.98 -24.16
CA PHE A 359 -7.15 40.05 -25.00
C PHE A 359 -5.68 39.96 -24.58
N GLY A 360 -4.98 38.93 -25.06
CA GLY A 360 -3.57 38.70 -24.79
C GLY A 360 -3.31 38.11 -23.40
N ALA A 361 -4.25 37.33 -22.86
CA ALA A 361 -4.02 36.54 -21.65
C ALA A 361 -3.33 35.23 -22.02
N GLN A 362 -2.31 34.83 -21.27
CA GLN A 362 -1.61 33.56 -21.44
C GLN A 362 -2.56 32.39 -21.21
N ILE A 363 -2.60 31.46 -22.15
CA ILE A 363 -3.42 30.25 -22.11
C ILE A 363 -2.56 29.09 -21.62
N SER A 364 -3.03 28.42 -20.58
CA SER A 364 -2.47 27.15 -20.12
C SER A 364 -3.56 26.10 -19.98
N LEU A 365 -3.35 24.91 -20.55
CA LEU A 365 -4.22 23.74 -20.36
C LEU A 365 -3.41 22.68 -19.62
N ASN A 366 -3.87 22.29 -18.42
CA ASN A 366 -3.16 21.37 -17.52
C ASN A 366 -1.69 21.76 -17.26
N GLY A 367 -1.40 23.07 -17.21
CA GLY A 367 -0.05 23.59 -16.99
C GLY A 367 0.78 23.80 -18.27
N LYS A 368 0.40 23.19 -19.40
CA LYS A 368 1.09 23.39 -20.69
C LYS A 368 0.62 24.69 -21.35
N SER A 369 1.58 25.51 -21.80
CA SER A 369 1.34 26.78 -22.48
C SER A 369 0.87 26.60 -23.92
N TYR A 370 -0.09 27.41 -24.35
CA TYR A 370 -0.67 27.42 -25.71
C TYR A 370 -0.77 28.82 -26.33
N GLY A 371 0.13 29.74 -25.94
CA GLY A 371 0.12 31.12 -26.44
C GLY A 371 -0.88 32.00 -25.69
N THR A 372 -1.43 33.01 -26.36
CA THR A 372 -2.28 34.03 -25.73
C THR A 372 -3.64 34.15 -26.41
N THR A 373 -4.66 34.63 -25.69
CA THR A 373 -6.01 34.86 -26.23
C THR A 373 -6.07 36.05 -27.21
N PRO A 374 -7.00 36.05 -28.19
CA PRO A 374 -7.85 34.93 -28.59
C PRO A 374 -7.03 33.84 -29.32
N ASN A 375 -7.31 32.56 -29.06
CA ASN A 375 -6.65 31.46 -29.76
C ASN A 375 -7.58 30.25 -29.90
N THR A 376 -7.46 29.57 -31.05
CA THR A 376 -8.08 28.28 -31.34
C THR A 376 -7.00 27.20 -31.26
N ILE A 377 -7.13 26.29 -30.29
CA ILE A 377 -6.19 25.19 -30.13
C ILE A 377 -6.79 23.95 -30.80
N ASN A 378 -6.16 23.54 -31.90
CA ASN A 378 -6.58 22.39 -32.70
C ASN A 378 -5.96 21.08 -32.22
N ASN A 379 -6.58 19.96 -32.60
CA ASN A 379 -6.06 18.60 -32.40
C ASN A 379 -5.75 18.26 -30.94
N LEU A 380 -6.53 18.77 -29.99
CA LEU A 380 -6.43 18.39 -28.58
C LEU A 380 -7.04 17.01 -28.37
N LEU A 381 -6.34 16.14 -27.66
CA LEU A 381 -6.87 14.83 -27.27
C LEU A 381 -8.17 15.01 -26.46
N ILE A 382 -9.16 14.15 -26.68
CA ILE A 382 -10.41 14.25 -25.90
C ILE A 382 -10.17 14.08 -24.38
N GLY A 383 -11.01 14.73 -23.58
CA GLY A 383 -10.97 14.65 -22.12
C GLY A 383 -11.03 16.02 -21.45
N ASP A 384 -10.89 16.02 -20.13
CA ASP A 384 -11.00 17.23 -19.33
C ASP A 384 -9.65 17.93 -19.13
N TYR A 385 -9.69 19.25 -19.23
CA TYR A 385 -8.55 20.13 -19.07
C TYR A 385 -8.87 21.22 -18.06
N LYS A 386 -7.90 21.51 -17.21
CA LYS A 386 -7.86 22.72 -16.37
C LYS A 386 -7.28 23.85 -17.22
N LEU A 387 -8.15 24.75 -17.66
CA LEU A 387 -7.80 25.99 -18.34
C LEU A 387 -7.44 27.06 -17.31
N THR A 388 -6.24 27.62 -17.44
CA THR A 388 -5.78 28.78 -16.69
C THR A 388 -5.50 29.92 -17.67
N LEU A 389 -6.10 31.08 -17.40
CA LEU A 389 -5.88 32.33 -18.13
C LEU A 389 -5.24 33.35 -17.19
N SER A 390 -4.06 33.85 -17.56
CA SER A 390 -3.32 34.82 -16.73
C SER A 390 -2.78 35.96 -17.58
N LYS A 391 -2.83 37.19 -17.06
CA LYS A 391 -2.23 38.37 -17.68
C LYS A 391 -1.69 39.28 -16.59
N GLU A 392 -0.51 39.84 -16.81
CA GLU A 392 0.12 40.78 -15.87
C GLU A 392 -0.81 41.96 -15.55
N GLY A 393 -0.93 42.30 -14.27
CA GLY A 393 -1.87 43.32 -13.77
C GLY A 393 -3.30 42.83 -13.52
N PHE A 394 -3.66 41.63 -13.98
CA PHE A 394 -5.00 41.05 -13.86
C PHE A 394 -5.04 39.78 -13.01
N GLY A 395 -6.23 39.47 -12.50
CA GLY A 395 -6.49 38.24 -11.78
C GLY A 395 -6.48 37.05 -12.74
N THR A 396 -6.01 35.91 -12.24
CA THR A 396 -6.05 34.65 -12.99
C THR A 396 -7.48 34.09 -12.99
N VAL A 397 -7.90 33.55 -14.13
CA VAL A 397 -9.15 32.80 -14.27
C VAL A 397 -8.82 31.33 -14.46
N VAL A 398 -9.45 30.46 -13.67
CA VAL A 398 -9.32 29.00 -13.78
C VAL A 398 -10.68 28.40 -14.09
N LYS A 399 -10.77 27.56 -15.13
CA LYS A 399 -11.98 26.84 -15.54
C LYS A 399 -11.65 25.38 -15.85
N ASN A 400 -12.59 24.48 -15.63
CA ASN A 400 -12.52 23.12 -16.17
C ASN A 400 -13.26 23.09 -17.50
N VAL A 401 -12.66 22.49 -18.53
CA VAL A 401 -13.21 22.42 -19.89
C VAL A 401 -13.05 21.00 -20.43
N SER A 402 -14.10 20.49 -21.08
CA SER A 402 -14.08 19.16 -21.68
C SER A 402 -13.90 19.27 -23.19
N ILE A 403 -12.99 18.48 -23.75
CA ILE A 403 -12.77 18.35 -25.19
C ILE A 403 -13.43 17.06 -25.67
N ARG A 404 -14.33 17.18 -26.65
CA ARG A 404 -15.07 16.07 -27.25
C ARG A 404 -14.61 15.82 -28.68
N LYS A 405 -14.85 14.61 -29.18
CA LYS A 405 -14.36 14.17 -30.50
C LYS A 405 -15.02 14.99 -31.60
N ASN A 406 -14.22 15.63 -32.46
CA ASN A 406 -14.65 16.44 -33.60
C ASN A 406 -15.57 17.64 -33.21
N GLU A 407 -15.53 18.07 -31.96
CA GLU A 407 -16.30 19.24 -31.47
C GLU A 407 -15.35 20.40 -31.14
N THR A 408 -15.90 21.63 -31.16
CA THR A 408 -15.21 22.85 -30.72
C THR A 408 -15.82 23.34 -29.41
N SER A 409 -15.03 23.31 -28.34
CA SER A 409 -15.41 23.89 -27.06
C SER A 409 -15.14 25.40 -27.06
N VAL A 410 -16.09 26.23 -26.67
CA VAL A 410 -15.93 27.70 -26.67
C VAL A 410 -15.81 28.21 -25.25
N VAL A 411 -14.78 29.02 -24.98
CA VAL A 411 -14.56 29.67 -23.69
C VAL A 411 -14.37 31.16 -23.87
N ASN A 412 -15.25 31.93 -23.22
CA ASN A 412 -15.09 33.36 -23.04
C ASN A 412 -14.88 33.65 -21.55
N ALA A 413 -13.88 34.49 -21.21
CA ALA A 413 -13.54 34.81 -19.83
C ALA A 413 -13.14 36.28 -19.66
N GLU A 414 -13.61 36.94 -18.61
CA GLU A 414 -13.14 38.27 -18.22
C GLU A 414 -12.15 38.13 -17.05
N LEU A 415 -10.94 38.65 -17.22
CA LEU A 415 -9.93 38.63 -16.18
C LEU A 415 -10.19 39.78 -15.19
N PRO A 416 -10.21 39.53 -13.88
CA PRO A 416 -10.41 40.58 -12.88
C PRO A 416 -9.36 41.69 -13.01
N LYS A 417 -9.78 42.95 -13.11
CA LYS A 417 -8.86 44.11 -13.32
C LYS A 417 -8.06 44.50 -12.09
N GLY A 418 -8.43 44.00 -10.93
CA GLY A 418 -7.85 44.40 -9.66
C GLY A 418 -8.73 44.01 -8.49
N ARG A 419 -8.35 44.50 -7.31
CA ARG A 419 -9.08 44.28 -6.07
C ARG A 419 -9.28 45.61 -5.36
N LYS A 420 -10.46 45.78 -4.76
CA LYS A 420 -10.75 46.91 -3.89
C LYS A 420 -9.89 46.79 -2.62
N ILE A 421 -9.06 47.79 -2.37
CA ILE A 421 -8.20 47.88 -1.19
C ILE A 421 -8.52 49.12 -0.38
N THR A 422 -8.07 49.11 0.88
CA THR A 422 -8.09 50.25 1.79
C THR A 422 -6.66 50.52 2.27
N ILE A 423 -6.15 51.74 2.08
CA ILE A 423 -4.89 52.20 2.67
C ILE A 423 -5.23 53.19 3.78
N ASN A 424 -4.89 52.83 5.01
CA ASN A 424 -5.10 53.61 6.23
C ASN A 424 -3.77 54.17 6.75
N SER A 425 -3.83 55.17 7.62
CA SER A 425 -2.65 55.56 8.39
C SER A 425 -2.95 56.06 9.79
N ASN A 426 -1.91 56.09 10.62
CA ASN A 426 -1.90 56.74 11.92
C ASN A 426 -0.84 57.86 11.95
N PRO A 427 -1.20 59.14 12.09
CA PRO A 427 -2.57 59.67 12.09
C PRO A 427 -3.24 59.50 10.72
N GLN A 428 -4.57 59.61 10.68
CA GLN A 428 -5.34 59.67 9.43
C GLN A 428 -5.17 61.04 8.74
N GLY A 429 -5.55 61.13 7.47
CA GLY A 429 -5.49 62.38 6.70
C GLY A 429 -4.10 62.68 6.09
N VAL A 430 -3.24 61.66 5.98
CA VAL A 430 -1.86 61.79 5.53
C VAL A 430 -1.78 61.68 4.01
N GLN A 431 -0.95 62.51 3.38
CA GLN A 431 -0.78 62.52 1.93
C GLN A 431 -0.22 61.19 1.43
N LEU A 432 -0.90 60.62 0.42
CA LEU A 432 -0.66 59.32 -0.16
C LEU A 432 -0.25 59.43 -1.63
N THR A 433 0.78 58.66 -1.98
CA THR A 433 1.23 58.43 -3.35
C THR A 433 1.31 56.92 -3.58
N ILE A 434 0.76 56.43 -4.70
CA ILE A 434 0.87 55.02 -5.11
C ILE A 434 1.53 55.00 -6.49
N ASP A 435 2.61 54.25 -6.63
CA ASP A 435 3.43 54.14 -7.85
C ASP A 435 3.88 55.50 -8.40
N GLY A 436 4.19 56.44 -7.50
CA GLY A 436 4.58 57.80 -7.86
C GLY A 436 3.41 58.74 -8.18
N ILE A 437 2.17 58.25 -8.24
CA ILE A 437 0.98 59.05 -8.55
C ILE A 437 0.28 59.50 -7.24
N PRO A 438 0.09 60.81 -7.00
CA PRO A 438 -0.68 61.31 -5.86
C PRO A 438 -2.12 60.81 -5.88
N LYS A 439 -2.60 60.26 -4.75
CA LYS A 439 -3.96 59.71 -4.60
C LYS A 439 -4.83 60.46 -3.59
N GLY A 440 -4.30 61.52 -2.97
CA GLY A 440 -4.98 62.30 -1.94
C GLY A 440 -4.53 61.92 -0.55
N LYS A 441 -5.46 61.77 0.40
CA LYS A 441 -5.17 61.50 1.81
C LYS A 441 -5.74 60.16 2.27
N THR A 442 -5.16 59.58 3.32
CA THR A 442 -5.73 58.42 4.02
C THR A 442 -6.96 58.79 4.86
N PRO A 443 -7.94 57.87 5.05
CA PRO A 443 -7.99 56.54 4.45
C PRO A 443 -8.35 56.62 2.97
N TYR A 444 -7.68 55.81 2.14
CA TYR A 444 -7.89 55.76 0.70
C TYR A 444 -8.47 54.41 0.29
N VAL A 445 -9.61 54.42 -0.41
CA VAL A 445 -10.27 53.22 -0.90
C VAL A 445 -10.35 53.26 -2.41
N SER A 446 -9.76 52.28 -3.10
CA SER A 446 -9.81 52.17 -4.55
C SER A 446 -9.52 50.75 -5.02
N THR A 447 -9.78 50.46 -6.29
CA THR A 447 -9.35 49.21 -6.92
C THR A 447 -7.93 49.37 -7.43
N LEU A 448 -7.01 48.55 -6.94
CA LEU A 448 -5.65 48.44 -7.48
C LEU A 448 -5.52 47.16 -8.31
N SER A 449 -4.71 47.22 -9.36
CA SER A 449 -4.35 46.05 -10.16
C SER A 449 -3.67 44.99 -9.31
N PHE A 450 -3.65 43.75 -9.78
CA PHE A 450 -2.91 42.70 -9.10
C PHE A 450 -1.40 42.86 -9.37
N GLY A 451 -0.58 42.60 -8.36
CA GLY A 451 0.87 42.75 -8.42
C GLY A 451 1.44 43.70 -7.35
N SER A 452 2.69 44.11 -7.55
CA SER A 452 3.43 44.96 -6.62
C SER A 452 3.10 46.43 -6.81
N HIS A 453 2.78 47.12 -5.73
CA HIS A 453 2.50 48.55 -5.72
C HIS A 453 3.36 49.27 -4.67
N LYS A 454 4.01 50.37 -5.07
CA LYS A 454 4.82 51.20 -4.17
C LYS A 454 3.94 52.25 -3.51
N VAL A 455 3.68 52.08 -2.23
CA VAL A 455 2.91 53.02 -1.41
C VAL A 455 3.87 53.95 -0.66
N GLN A 456 3.60 55.24 -0.75
CA GLN A 456 4.34 56.27 -0.04
C GLN A 456 3.37 57.20 0.71
N LEU A 457 3.66 57.44 1.98
CA LEU A 457 2.95 58.40 2.82
C LEU A 457 3.90 59.47 3.34
N VAL A 458 3.42 60.71 3.39
CA VAL A 458 4.18 61.87 3.87
C VAL A 458 3.37 62.65 4.90
N ASN A 459 3.85 62.66 6.15
CA ASN A 459 3.28 63.42 7.25
C ASN A 459 4.34 64.39 7.80
N GLY A 460 4.23 65.67 7.43
CA GLY A 460 5.23 66.68 7.78
C GLY A 460 6.63 66.30 7.29
N LYS A 461 7.58 66.10 8.21
CA LYS A 461 8.95 65.66 7.88
C LYS A 461 9.11 64.13 7.80
N ARG A 462 8.12 63.36 8.26
CA ARG A 462 8.17 61.89 8.20
C ARG A 462 7.69 61.41 6.83
N ARG A 463 8.48 60.54 6.21
CA ARG A 463 8.15 59.84 4.97
C ARG A 463 8.25 58.35 5.21
N GLU A 464 7.22 57.63 4.84
CA GLU A 464 7.16 56.17 4.90
C GLU A 464 6.93 55.64 3.48
N ILE A 465 7.68 54.61 3.08
CA ILE A 465 7.59 53.99 1.76
C ILE A 465 7.58 52.47 1.95
N LYS A 466 6.56 51.78 1.43
CA LYS A 466 6.51 50.31 1.42
C LYS A 466 6.05 49.78 0.06
N GLN A 467 6.49 48.57 -0.27
CA GLN A 467 5.92 47.78 -1.36
C GLN A 467 4.80 46.92 -0.79
N ILE A 468 3.63 46.93 -1.43
CA ILE A 468 2.51 46.06 -1.08
C ILE A 468 2.22 45.13 -2.25
N GLN A 469 1.87 43.87 -1.96
CA GLN A 469 1.43 42.91 -2.98
C GLN A 469 -0.09 42.80 -2.97
N ILE A 470 -0.70 43.03 -4.14
CA ILE A 470 -2.14 42.85 -4.33
C ILE A 470 -2.38 41.53 -5.03
N THR A 471 -2.98 40.58 -4.31
CA THR A 471 -3.33 39.24 -4.82
C THR A 471 -4.83 38.98 -4.74
N GLN A 472 -5.32 37.98 -5.48
CA GLN A 472 -6.75 37.60 -5.48
C GLN A 472 -7.24 37.13 -4.10
N ALA A 473 -6.35 36.57 -3.27
CA ALA A 473 -6.68 36.03 -1.94
C ALA A 473 -6.10 36.82 -0.75
N GLY A 474 -5.16 37.74 -0.97
CA GLY A 474 -4.41 38.42 0.11
C GLY A 474 -5.18 39.47 0.91
N ASN A 475 -4.46 40.33 1.62
CA ASN A 475 -5.06 41.41 2.42
C ASN A 475 -5.70 42.47 1.52
N ASN A 476 -6.84 43.01 1.95
CA ASN A 476 -7.55 44.11 1.29
C ASN A 476 -7.47 45.42 2.08
N SER A 477 -6.74 45.45 3.20
CA SER A 477 -6.55 46.63 4.04
C SER A 477 -5.10 46.68 4.52
N PHE A 478 -4.48 47.85 4.36
CA PHE A 478 -3.10 48.13 4.77
C PHE A 478 -3.14 49.32 5.71
N MET A 479 -2.44 49.25 6.83
CA MET A 479 -2.29 50.36 7.77
C MET A 479 -0.84 50.85 7.71
N PHE A 480 -0.60 52.11 8.07
CA PHE A 480 0.72 52.72 8.05
C PHE A 480 0.86 53.69 9.21
N ASP A 481 1.83 53.51 10.09
CA ASP A 481 2.15 54.54 11.08
C ASP A 481 3.19 55.51 10.52
N VAL A 482 2.80 56.76 10.58
CA VAL A 482 3.53 57.92 10.08
C VAL A 482 3.48 59.04 11.11
N ARG A 483 3.30 58.70 12.39
CA ARG A 483 3.42 59.65 13.51
C ARG A 483 4.78 60.35 13.47
N GLU A 484 4.80 61.65 13.71
CA GLU A 484 6.04 62.40 13.84
C GLU A 484 6.74 62.04 15.17
N PHE A 485 8.04 61.75 15.12
CA PHE A 485 8.86 61.52 16.32
C PHE A 485 9.23 62.85 16.97
N CYS A 486 8.34 63.38 17.82
CA CYS A 486 8.49 64.67 18.48
C CYS A 486 8.14 64.60 19.98
N ASN A 487 8.60 65.59 20.76
CA ASN A 487 8.28 65.71 22.18
C ASN A 487 6.76 65.71 22.37
N PHE A 488 6.27 65.02 23.40
CA PHE A 488 4.84 65.00 23.73
C PHE A 488 4.64 65.15 25.23
N THR A 489 3.41 65.45 25.66
CA THR A 489 3.06 65.49 27.09
C THR A 489 1.96 64.48 27.36
N VAL A 490 2.18 63.59 28.32
CA VAL A 490 1.09 62.75 28.86
C VAL A 490 0.15 63.64 29.66
N GLN A 491 -1.14 63.66 29.28
CA GLN A 491 -2.18 64.38 30.01
C GLN A 491 -3.34 63.42 30.32
N LYS A 492 -3.51 63.04 31.60
CA LYS A 492 -4.59 62.15 32.04
C LYS A 492 -4.96 62.43 33.50
N GLN A 493 -6.23 62.73 33.79
CA GLN A 493 -6.75 62.85 35.18
C GLN A 493 -5.86 63.75 36.09
N GLY A 494 -5.43 64.92 35.59
CA GLY A 494 -4.57 65.85 36.33
C GLY A 494 -3.07 65.51 36.31
N LEU A 495 -2.66 64.35 35.79
CA LEU A 495 -1.28 63.98 35.52
C LEU A 495 -0.77 64.74 34.29
N LYS A 496 0.37 65.44 34.43
CA LYS A 496 1.10 66.10 33.33
C LYS A 496 2.54 65.64 33.33
N LEU A 497 2.94 64.86 32.32
CA LEU A 497 4.31 64.33 32.17
C LEU A 497 4.88 64.72 30.81
N PRO A 498 5.70 65.78 30.71
CA PRO A 498 6.42 66.10 29.49
C PRO A 498 7.49 65.03 29.19
N MET A 499 7.46 64.50 27.97
CA MET A 499 8.37 63.48 27.45
C MET A 499 9.21 64.06 26.31
N ILE A 500 10.52 63.85 26.37
CA ILE A 500 11.50 64.29 25.37
C ILE A 500 11.79 63.15 24.39
N ALA A 501 11.68 63.44 23.11
CA ALA A 501 12.06 62.52 22.04
C ALA A 501 13.58 62.41 21.94
N VAL A 502 14.10 61.21 22.17
CA VAL A 502 15.53 60.89 22.09
C VAL A 502 15.74 60.03 20.85
N LYS A 503 16.32 60.62 19.81
CA LYS A 503 16.72 59.87 18.61
C LYS A 503 17.89 58.96 18.95
N GLY A 504 17.76 57.68 18.65
CA GLY A 504 18.85 56.72 18.78
C GLY A 504 19.85 56.82 17.64
N ARG A 505 20.99 56.12 17.78
CA ARG A 505 22.05 56.10 16.74
C ARG A 505 21.73 55.17 15.56
N SER A 506 20.79 54.23 15.76
CA SER A 506 20.41 53.22 14.77
C SER A 506 18.89 53.20 14.57
N SER A 507 18.44 52.78 13.38
CA SER A 507 17.02 52.57 13.13
C SER A 507 16.39 51.65 14.19
N GLY A 508 15.26 52.06 14.78
CA GLY A 508 14.57 51.31 15.84
C GLY A 508 15.09 51.54 17.27
N SER A 509 16.06 52.45 17.48
CA SER A 509 16.57 52.80 18.82
C SER A 509 16.04 54.14 19.36
N ASP A 510 14.98 54.67 18.75
CA ASP A 510 14.30 55.89 19.18
C ASP A 510 13.45 55.60 20.42
N PHE A 511 13.41 56.52 21.38
CA PHE A 511 12.57 56.41 22.58
C PHE A 511 12.21 57.79 23.13
N TYR A 512 11.27 57.83 24.08
CA TYR A 512 10.97 59.04 24.81
C TYR A 512 11.37 58.91 26.27
N ILE A 513 11.92 59.95 26.88
CA ILE A 513 12.29 59.96 28.30
C ILE A 513 11.64 61.15 29.01
N GLY A 514 11.29 60.97 30.29
CA GLY A 514 10.71 62.04 31.11
C GLY A 514 11.62 63.28 31.15
N LYS A 515 11.06 64.46 30.90
CA LYS A 515 11.83 65.72 30.95
C LYS A 515 12.43 65.99 32.35
N TYR A 516 11.77 65.49 33.38
CA TYR A 516 12.06 65.66 34.81
C TYR A 516 11.96 64.32 35.53
N GLU A 517 12.52 64.18 36.74
CA GLU A 517 12.16 63.07 37.63
C GLU A 517 10.65 63.09 37.96
N ILE A 518 10.10 61.94 38.34
CA ILE A 518 8.70 61.86 38.80
C ILE A 518 8.56 62.63 40.11
N THR A 519 7.58 63.55 40.16
CA THR A 519 7.35 64.40 41.32
C THR A 519 6.45 63.75 42.36
N ASN A 520 6.48 64.27 43.59
CA ASN A 520 5.57 63.83 44.66
C ASN A 520 4.09 63.92 44.24
N LYS A 521 3.70 65.01 43.56
CA LYS A 521 2.32 65.16 43.07
C LYS A 521 1.94 64.11 42.03
N GLN A 522 2.85 63.79 41.10
CA GLN A 522 2.61 62.78 40.07
C GLN A 522 2.50 61.37 40.68
N PHE A 523 3.39 61.03 41.61
CA PHE A 523 3.36 59.74 42.29
C PHE A 523 2.13 59.59 43.20
N LEU A 524 1.72 60.68 43.87
CA LEU A 524 0.49 60.72 44.68
C LEU A 524 -0.77 60.41 43.85
N ILE A 525 -0.87 60.94 42.63
CA ILE A 525 -1.98 60.63 41.71
C ILE A 525 -2.03 59.13 41.44
N PHE A 526 -0.88 58.52 41.15
CA PHE A 526 -0.77 57.07 40.96
C PHE A 526 -1.23 56.28 42.20
N LEU A 527 -0.72 56.62 43.38
CA LEU A 527 -1.06 55.90 44.62
C LEU A 527 -2.57 55.88 44.89
N ASN A 528 -3.22 57.03 44.70
CA ASN A 528 -4.65 57.17 44.92
C ASN A 528 -5.50 56.55 43.79
N ASP A 529 -5.14 56.74 42.52
CA ASP A 529 -5.90 56.18 41.39
C ASP A 529 -5.79 54.64 41.30
N ARG A 530 -4.64 54.07 41.72
CA ARG A 530 -4.43 52.62 41.79
C ARG A 530 -5.01 51.98 43.06
N ASN A 531 -5.56 52.77 43.99
CA ASN A 531 -6.03 52.33 45.30
C ASN A 531 -4.97 51.52 46.07
N ILE A 532 -3.75 52.06 46.17
CA ILE A 532 -2.66 51.41 46.90
C ILE A 532 -3.05 51.29 48.39
N SER A 533 -2.83 50.12 48.98
CA SER A 533 -3.08 49.91 50.41
C SER A 533 -1.96 50.49 51.26
N SER A 534 -2.26 50.98 52.47
CA SER A 534 -1.25 51.43 53.42
C SER A 534 -1.51 50.90 54.82
N ASN A 535 -0.44 50.66 55.57
CA ASN A 535 -0.46 50.33 56.99
C ASN A 535 -0.04 51.52 57.89
N GLY A 536 -0.02 52.75 57.34
CA GLY A 536 0.42 53.95 58.05
C GLY A 536 1.93 54.20 58.02
N SER A 537 2.76 53.19 57.76
CA SER A 537 4.23 53.36 57.62
C SER A 537 4.72 53.15 56.19
N SER A 538 3.92 52.54 55.32
CA SER A 538 4.28 52.21 53.95
C SER A 538 3.05 52.11 53.06
N GLY A 539 3.23 52.35 51.76
CA GLY A 539 2.25 51.99 50.72
C GLY A 539 2.65 50.68 50.07
N LYS A 540 1.75 49.68 50.05
CA LYS A 540 2.02 48.33 49.55
C LYS A 540 1.01 47.89 48.47
N TYR A 541 1.50 47.08 47.53
CA TYR A 541 0.69 46.46 46.49
C TYR A 541 1.29 45.11 46.10
N GLY A 542 0.44 44.07 46.00
CA GLY A 542 0.89 42.72 45.65
C GLY A 542 1.96 42.16 46.60
N GLY A 543 1.89 42.49 47.90
CA GLY A 543 2.87 42.08 48.90
C GLY A 543 4.21 42.84 48.87
N LYS A 544 4.40 43.78 47.93
CA LYS A 544 5.61 44.61 47.83
C LYS A 544 5.36 46.01 48.35
N GLU A 545 6.34 46.55 49.07
CA GLU A 545 6.37 47.96 49.46
C GLU A 545 6.74 48.82 48.25
N LEU A 546 5.92 49.82 47.95
CA LEU A 546 6.11 50.75 46.84
C LEU A 546 6.76 52.05 47.32
N ILE A 547 6.32 52.55 48.48
CA ILE A 547 6.83 53.78 49.09
C ILE A 547 6.85 53.65 50.60
N HIS A 548 7.93 54.10 51.22
CA HIS A 548 8.05 54.19 52.66
C HIS A 548 7.67 55.59 53.15
N LEU A 549 6.80 55.67 54.15
CA LEU A 549 6.24 56.93 54.65
C LEU A 549 7.08 57.49 55.81
N ASP A 550 8.39 57.60 55.60
CA ASP A 550 9.31 58.17 56.59
C ASP A 550 8.97 59.64 56.93
N ARG A 551 9.51 60.15 58.04
CA ARG A 551 9.44 61.58 58.39
C ARG A 551 9.91 62.47 57.24
N GLY A 552 10.94 62.07 56.49
CA GLY A 552 11.45 62.82 55.33
C GLY A 552 10.58 62.74 54.07
N CYS A 553 9.68 61.75 53.97
CA CYS A 553 8.80 61.56 52.81
C CYS A 553 7.76 62.69 52.73
N ALA A 554 7.55 63.25 51.54
CA ALA A 554 6.58 64.33 51.32
C ALA A 554 5.12 63.82 51.25
N ILE A 555 4.95 62.53 51.04
CA ILE A 555 3.66 61.84 50.97
C ILE A 555 3.40 61.19 52.32
N ASP A 556 2.16 61.25 52.78
CA ASP A 556 1.68 60.52 53.95
C ASP A 556 0.32 59.88 53.66
N TYR A 557 -0.20 59.09 54.60
CA TYR A 557 -1.47 58.39 54.49
C TYR A 557 -2.36 58.65 55.71
N SER A 558 -3.57 59.15 55.47
CA SER A 558 -4.58 59.36 56.52
C SER A 558 -5.98 59.28 55.93
N ASN A 559 -6.97 58.89 56.73
CA ASN A 559 -8.37 58.82 56.32
C ASN A 559 -8.61 58.04 55.02
N GLY A 560 -7.90 56.91 54.84
CA GLY A 560 -8.08 56.03 53.69
C GLY A 560 -7.44 56.53 52.38
N LYS A 561 -6.64 57.60 52.42
CA LYS A 561 -6.08 58.23 51.21
C LYS A 561 -4.66 58.74 51.43
N PHE A 562 -3.84 58.70 50.38
CA PHE A 562 -2.54 59.39 50.40
C PHE A 562 -2.73 60.90 50.17
N TYR A 563 -1.89 61.71 50.81
CA TYR A 563 -1.88 63.17 50.65
C TYR A 563 -0.45 63.73 50.75
N LEU A 564 -0.25 64.99 50.32
CA LEU A 564 1.02 65.70 50.52
C LEU A 564 1.05 66.33 51.91
N LYS A 565 2.13 66.11 52.67
CA LYS A 565 2.36 66.78 53.97
C LYS A 565 2.47 68.30 53.83
N ASN A 566 2.99 68.76 52.69
CA ASN A 566 3.20 70.17 52.38
C ASN A 566 3.20 70.38 50.87
N ASP A 567 2.28 71.22 50.36
CA ASP A 567 2.11 71.48 48.93
C ASP A 567 3.33 72.14 48.27
N SER A 568 4.19 72.84 49.02
CA SER A 568 5.43 73.39 48.47
C SER A 568 6.39 72.31 47.94
N ARG A 569 6.25 71.05 48.38
CA ARG A 569 7.05 69.90 47.94
C ARG A 569 6.38 69.11 46.79
N ALA A 570 5.24 69.58 46.27
CA ALA A 570 4.51 68.90 45.20
C ALA A 570 5.36 68.64 43.95
N ASN A 571 6.27 69.57 43.62
CA ASN A 571 7.14 69.50 42.45
C ASN A 571 8.57 69.03 42.77
N HIS A 572 8.86 68.63 44.01
CA HIS A 572 10.09 67.90 44.32
C HIS A 572 10.01 66.48 43.76
N PRO A 573 11.14 65.85 43.39
CA PRO A 573 11.18 64.44 43.07
C PRO A 573 10.59 63.60 44.21
N VAL A 574 9.92 62.52 43.85
CA VAL A 574 9.54 61.50 44.83
C VAL A 574 10.79 60.74 45.28
N ILE A 575 10.92 60.56 46.58
CA ILE A 575 11.99 59.82 47.27
C ILE A 575 11.35 58.85 48.27
N TYR A 576 12.14 57.94 48.85
CA TYR A 576 11.62 56.82 49.65
C TYR A 576 10.78 55.81 48.84
N VAL A 577 10.90 55.86 47.51
CA VAL A 577 10.25 54.92 46.59
C VAL A 577 11.18 53.74 46.35
N THR A 578 10.65 52.52 46.45
CA THR A 578 11.38 51.30 46.13
C THR A 578 11.47 51.12 44.61
N TRP A 579 12.32 50.20 44.15
CA TRP A 579 12.34 49.84 42.73
C TRP A 579 10.98 49.32 42.26
N TYR A 580 10.27 48.57 43.11
CA TYR A 580 8.93 48.07 42.82
C TYR A 580 7.89 49.20 42.70
N GLY A 581 7.96 50.22 43.55
CA GLY A 581 7.10 51.40 43.45
C GLY A 581 7.30 52.16 42.14
N ALA A 582 8.56 52.37 41.76
CA ALA A 582 8.91 53.02 40.51
C ALA A 582 8.44 52.21 39.29
N ASN A 583 8.64 50.89 39.30
CA ASN A 583 8.22 50.01 38.21
C ASN A 583 6.68 49.85 38.12
N GLU A 584 5.97 49.80 39.25
CA GLU A 584 4.51 49.72 39.26
C GLU A 584 3.85 51.02 38.75
N PHE A 585 4.47 52.18 39.02
CA PHE A 585 4.05 53.44 38.41
C PHE A 585 4.10 53.35 36.87
N CYS A 586 5.19 52.81 36.30
CA CYS A 586 5.32 52.63 34.85
C CYS A 586 4.22 51.70 34.30
N LYS A 587 3.98 50.55 34.95
CA LYS A 587 2.92 49.61 34.54
C LYS A 587 1.54 50.23 34.58
N TRP A 588 1.24 50.98 35.64
CA TRP A 588 -0.02 51.71 35.76
C TRP A 588 -0.19 52.72 34.63
N LEU A 589 0.85 53.48 34.31
CA LEU A 589 0.80 54.47 33.23
C LEU A 589 0.61 53.81 31.86
N THR A 590 1.27 52.67 31.63
CA THR A 590 1.05 51.82 30.45
C THR A 590 -0.40 51.40 30.32
N ALA A 591 -0.99 50.88 31.40
CA ALA A 591 -2.41 50.48 31.40
C ALA A 591 -3.36 51.67 31.15
N LYS A 592 -3.03 52.88 31.62
CA LYS A 592 -3.87 54.07 31.46
C LYS A 592 -3.82 54.71 30.07
N THR A 593 -2.75 54.48 29.32
CA THR A 593 -2.47 55.20 28.07
C THR A 593 -2.40 54.30 26.85
N GLY A 594 -2.19 52.99 27.05
CA GLY A 594 -1.92 52.04 25.98
C GLY A 594 -0.54 52.17 25.35
N LYS A 595 0.37 53.01 25.89
CA LYS A 595 1.77 53.11 25.42
C LYS A 595 2.71 52.38 26.38
N ASN A 596 3.80 51.81 25.87
CA ASN A 596 4.75 51.09 26.70
C ASN A 596 5.66 52.02 27.52
N TYR A 597 5.35 52.20 28.81
CA TYR A 597 6.18 52.88 29.79
C TYR A 597 6.97 51.90 30.66
N HIS A 598 8.25 52.24 30.92
CA HIS A 598 9.15 51.46 31.76
C HIS A 598 10.20 52.35 32.44
N LEU A 599 10.92 51.78 33.42
CA LEU A 599 12.14 52.41 33.94
C LEU A 599 13.22 52.40 32.86
N PRO A 600 14.06 53.44 32.76
CA PRO A 600 15.16 53.44 31.80
C PRO A 600 16.10 52.26 32.06
N SER A 601 16.61 51.65 31.01
CA SER A 601 17.87 50.91 31.10
C SER A 601 19.00 51.88 31.43
N GLU A 602 20.10 51.38 32.02
CA GLU A 602 21.31 52.22 32.22
C GLU A 602 21.78 52.87 30.91
N ALA A 603 21.68 52.15 29.80
CA ALA A 603 22.11 52.63 28.49
C ALA A 603 21.22 53.77 27.99
N GLU A 604 19.89 53.64 28.08
CA GLU A 604 18.96 54.72 27.73
C GLU A 604 19.17 55.94 28.63
N TRP A 605 19.34 55.71 29.93
CA TRP A 605 19.60 56.78 30.90
C TRP A 605 20.89 57.53 30.57
N GLU A 606 22.00 56.82 30.39
CA GLU A 606 23.30 57.42 30.13
C GLU A 606 23.33 58.12 28.77
N TYR A 607 22.75 57.51 27.74
CA TYR A 607 22.68 58.10 26.41
C TYR A 607 21.89 59.42 26.43
N ALA A 608 20.75 59.43 27.12
CA ALA A 608 19.97 60.64 27.33
C ALA A 608 20.73 61.68 28.18
N ALA A 609 21.40 61.26 29.26
CA ALA A 609 22.18 62.12 30.14
C ALA A 609 23.35 62.81 29.42
N ARG A 610 23.98 62.13 28.47
CA ARG A 610 25.06 62.69 27.63
C ARG A 610 24.58 63.70 26.59
N GLY A 611 23.27 63.82 26.37
CA GLY A 611 22.70 64.69 25.34
C GLY A 611 22.40 63.98 24.01
N GLY A 612 22.43 62.64 23.97
CA GLY A 612 22.08 61.83 22.79
C GLY A 612 22.84 62.23 21.52
N ILE A 613 22.12 62.37 20.39
CA ILE A 613 22.71 62.84 19.12
C ILE A 613 23.26 64.28 19.17
N LYS A 614 22.90 65.07 20.18
CA LYS A 614 23.36 66.46 20.38
C LYS A 614 24.48 66.56 21.43
N SER A 615 24.97 65.43 21.93
CA SER A 615 26.00 65.35 22.97
C SER A 615 27.23 66.19 22.63
N LYS A 616 27.63 67.10 23.53
CA LYS A 616 28.91 67.83 23.45
C LYS A 616 30.03 67.18 24.28
N GLY A 617 29.80 65.98 24.83
CA GLY A 617 30.82 65.22 25.56
C GLY A 617 31.11 65.76 26.97
N TYR A 618 30.16 66.45 27.59
CA TYR A 618 30.33 67.00 28.93
C TYR A 618 30.42 65.92 30.02
N ARG A 619 31.13 66.25 31.11
CA ARG A 619 31.29 65.40 32.30
C ARG A 619 30.00 65.26 33.11
N TYR A 620 29.22 66.34 33.21
CA TYR A 620 27.89 66.36 33.82
C TYR A 620 26.85 66.62 32.73
N SER A 621 25.60 66.26 32.99
CA SER A 621 24.56 66.41 31.97
C SER A 621 24.35 67.89 31.61
N GLY A 622 24.77 68.28 30.41
CA GLY A 622 24.65 69.66 29.90
C GLY A 622 25.80 70.63 30.19
N SER A 623 26.79 70.30 31.04
CA SER A 623 27.94 71.18 31.31
C SER A 623 29.13 70.45 31.96
N ASN A 624 30.34 71.00 31.82
CA ASN A 624 31.49 70.59 32.64
C ASN A 624 31.50 71.27 34.02
N ASN A 625 30.71 72.33 34.21
CA ASN A 625 30.53 73.03 35.47
C ASN A 625 29.30 72.50 36.22
N ILE A 626 29.54 71.70 37.27
CA ILE A 626 28.48 71.04 38.05
C ILE A 626 27.46 72.02 38.65
N ASN A 627 27.89 73.23 39.04
CA ASN A 627 27.01 74.21 39.70
C ASN A 627 25.86 74.70 38.81
N GLU A 628 26.05 74.64 37.49
CA GLU A 628 25.05 75.04 36.49
C GLU A 628 23.95 74.00 36.30
N VAL A 629 24.27 72.72 36.53
CA VAL A 629 23.45 71.59 36.08
C VAL A 629 22.98 70.67 37.21
N ALA A 630 23.56 70.78 38.42
CA ALA A 630 23.26 69.87 39.51
C ALA A 630 22.92 70.54 40.84
N CYS A 631 22.04 69.90 41.60
CA CYS A 631 21.89 70.09 43.03
C CYS A 631 22.62 68.96 43.77
N TYR A 632 23.66 69.27 44.55
CA TYR A 632 24.52 68.29 45.22
C TYR A 632 25.00 68.84 46.58
N THR A 633 25.85 68.11 47.31
CA THR A 633 26.26 68.48 48.69
C THR A 633 26.71 69.93 48.87
N SER A 634 27.56 70.47 47.99
CA SER A 634 28.04 71.86 48.13
C SER A 634 27.03 72.91 47.59
N GLY A 635 25.93 72.46 47.00
CA GLY A 635 24.84 73.31 46.47
C GLY A 635 23.71 73.58 47.46
N GLY A 636 23.91 73.31 48.76
CA GLY A 636 22.95 73.61 49.83
C GLY A 636 22.26 72.40 50.47
N ARG A 637 22.71 71.16 50.19
CA ARG A 637 22.25 69.89 50.81
C ARG A 637 20.72 69.79 50.97
N LYS A 638 19.96 70.12 49.92
CA LYS A 638 18.51 70.00 49.92
C LYS A 638 17.97 69.58 48.57
N ILE A 639 16.96 68.71 48.58
CA ILE A 639 16.15 68.41 47.41
C ILE A 639 15.48 69.70 46.90
N GLN A 640 15.38 69.86 45.57
CA GLN A 640 14.78 71.04 44.94
C GLN A 640 13.61 70.66 44.04
N ASN A 641 12.84 71.66 43.61
CA ASN A 641 11.88 71.47 42.52
C ASN A 641 12.62 70.99 41.27
N VAL A 642 12.01 70.04 40.57
CA VAL A 642 12.52 69.59 39.27
C VAL A 642 12.64 70.77 38.30
N GLY A 643 13.67 70.76 37.47
CA GLY A 643 13.95 71.81 36.50
C GLY A 643 14.60 73.08 37.06
N GLY A 644 15.13 73.03 38.29
CA GLY A 644 15.76 74.18 38.94
C GLY A 644 17.16 74.53 38.41
N LYS A 645 17.78 73.65 37.62
CA LYS A 645 19.11 73.81 37.01
C LYS A 645 19.05 73.82 35.48
N LYS A 646 20.17 74.11 34.80
CA LYS A 646 20.20 74.08 33.33
C LYS A 646 19.98 72.65 32.81
N PRO A 647 19.20 72.47 31.72
CA PRO A 647 19.05 71.18 31.08
C PRO A 647 20.27 70.81 30.23
N ASN A 648 20.31 69.55 29.79
CA ASN A 648 21.23 69.11 28.75
C ASN A 648 20.79 69.53 27.34
N GLU A 649 21.55 69.12 26.33
CA GLU A 649 21.38 69.49 24.92
C GLU A 649 20.06 68.98 24.30
N LEU A 650 19.39 68.00 24.93
CA LEU A 650 18.07 67.50 24.56
C LEU A 650 16.93 68.22 25.29
N GLY A 651 17.23 69.06 26.27
CA GLY A 651 16.24 69.73 27.12
C GLY A 651 15.76 68.88 28.31
N ILE A 652 16.53 67.87 28.71
CA ILE A 652 16.27 67.02 29.87
C ILE A 652 16.97 67.62 31.09
N TYR A 653 16.27 67.68 32.21
CA TYR A 653 16.74 68.32 33.44
C TYR A 653 17.11 67.28 34.51
N ASP A 654 17.96 67.72 35.44
CA ASP A 654 18.28 67.02 36.70
C ASP A 654 18.89 65.62 36.49
N MET A 655 19.52 65.38 35.35
CA MET A 655 20.27 64.13 35.07
C MET A 655 21.65 64.12 35.78
N SER A 656 21.95 65.13 36.58
CA SER A 656 23.11 65.23 37.46
C SER A 656 22.65 65.87 38.78
N GLY A 657 22.64 65.14 39.89
CA GLY A 657 22.20 65.61 41.21
C GLY A 657 20.67 65.58 41.40
N ASN A 658 20.19 66.33 42.39
CA ASN A 658 18.83 66.30 42.93
C ASN A 658 18.48 64.95 43.56
N VAL A 659 18.17 63.90 42.80
CA VAL A 659 18.02 62.54 43.32
C VAL A 659 18.66 61.51 42.40
N CYS A 660 19.17 60.43 42.99
CA CYS A 660 19.56 59.26 42.23
C CYS A 660 18.31 58.63 41.58
N GLU A 661 18.44 58.11 40.36
CA GLU A 661 17.29 57.57 39.61
C GLU A 661 17.38 56.07 39.40
N TRP A 662 16.32 55.34 39.78
CA TRP A 662 16.18 53.92 39.49
C TRP A 662 16.21 53.60 37.99
N CYS A 663 17.08 52.66 37.61
CA CYS A 663 17.09 51.99 36.31
C CYS A 663 16.44 50.59 36.41
N SER A 664 16.05 50.02 35.27
CA SER A 664 15.34 48.73 35.18
C SER A 664 16.10 47.55 35.78
N ASN A 665 17.44 47.61 35.82
CA ASN A 665 18.30 46.59 36.42
C ASN A 665 18.62 46.82 37.92
N ALA A 666 17.94 47.79 38.57
CA ALA A 666 18.18 48.23 39.95
C ALA A 666 19.54 48.89 40.19
N MET A 667 20.14 49.41 39.13
CA MET A 667 21.17 50.44 39.24
C MET A 667 20.50 51.78 39.53
N VAL A 668 21.20 52.66 40.21
CA VAL A 668 20.85 54.07 40.31
C VAL A 668 21.91 54.93 39.62
N ARG A 669 21.46 56.00 38.97
CA ARG A 669 22.29 56.92 38.18
C ARG A 669 22.03 58.37 38.60
N GLY A 670 22.89 59.30 38.17
CA GLY A 670 22.68 60.75 38.29
C GLY A 670 23.22 61.41 39.55
N GLY A 671 23.35 60.68 40.67
CA GLY A 671 23.75 61.27 41.94
C GLY A 671 22.63 62.10 42.57
N SER A 672 22.79 62.53 43.82
CA SER A 672 21.72 63.20 44.58
C SER A 672 22.16 64.48 45.28
N TRP A 673 21.20 65.17 45.89
CA TRP A 673 21.39 66.38 46.70
C TRP A 673 22.38 66.20 47.87
N CYS A 674 22.59 64.96 48.33
CA CYS A 674 23.52 64.63 49.41
C CYS A 674 24.81 63.94 48.94
N ASP A 675 25.03 63.82 47.62
CA ASP A 675 26.26 63.25 47.08
C ASP A 675 27.29 64.32 46.72
N GLU A 676 28.56 63.91 46.66
CA GLU A 676 29.66 64.73 46.14
C GLU A 676 29.65 64.81 44.61
N LYS A 677 30.38 65.79 44.07
CA LYS A 677 30.47 66.03 42.62
C LYS A 677 30.85 64.80 41.80
N SER A 678 31.70 63.91 42.33
CA SER A 678 32.15 62.69 41.64
C SER A 678 31.00 61.74 41.29
N ARG A 679 29.96 61.68 42.13
CA ARG A 679 28.79 60.81 41.94
C ARG A 679 27.71 61.40 41.04
N CYS A 680 27.84 62.69 40.70
CA CYS A 680 26.90 63.37 39.80
C CYS A 680 27.30 63.27 38.32
N GLN A 681 28.43 62.62 38.00
CA GLN A 681 28.90 62.43 36.63
C GLN A 681 27.97 61.48 35.86
N VAL A 682 27.79 61.72 34.57
CA VAL A 682 26.90 60.90 33.72
C VAL A 682 27.30 59.42 33.63
N THR A 683 28.57 59.10 33.91
CA THR A 683 29.13 57.74 33.95
C THR A 683 28.96 57.04 35.28
N TYR A 684 28.63 57.76 36.36
CA TYR A 684 28.56 57.16 37.69
C TYR A 684 27.30 56.29 37.83
N SER A 685 27.47 55.08 38.35
CA SER A 685 26.39 54.16 38.67
C SER A 685 26.62 53.46 40.00
N SER A 686 25.54 53.05 40.66
CA SER A 686 25.61 52.32 41.93
C SER A 686 24.47 51.32 42.04
N ARG A 687 24.74 50.12 42.58
CA ARG A 687 23.69 49.12 42.85
C ARG A 687 22.98 49.44 44.15
N LYS A 688 21.66 49.28 44.15
CA LYS A 688 20.83 49.37 45.34
C LYS A 688 19.94 48.14 45.44
N ASP A 689 19.50 47.86 46.66
CA ASP A 689 18.54 46.79 46.91
C ASP A 689 17.15 47.22 46.42
N ARG A 690 16.48 46.35 45.67
CA ARG A 690 15.17 46.61 45.08
C ARG A 690 14.07 46.74 46.12
N ASP A 691 14.21 46.03 47.23
CA ASP A 691 13.23 46.01 48.32
C ASP A 691 13.43 47.20 49.27
N ASN A 692 14.57 47.90 49.20
CA ASN A 692 14.88 49.02 50.08
C ASN A 692 14.48 50.38 49.48
N TRP A 693 14.36 51.36 50.36
CA TRP A 693 14.01 52.75 50.05
C TRP A 693 15.13 53.67 50.56
N TYR A 694 15.29 54.82 49.91
CA TYR A 694 16.35 55.77 50.25
C TYR A 694 15.82 57.20 50.14
N GLY A 695 16.17 58.05 51.10
CA GLY A 695 15.78 59.48 51.12
C GLY A 695 16.45 60.35 50.05
N TYR A 696 17.17 59.72 49.11
CA TYR A 696 17.89 60.37 48.01
C TYR A 696 17.72 59.63 46.68
N VAL A 697 16.89 58.59 46.61
CA VAL A 697 16.62 57.83 45.39
C VAL A 697 15.17 58.03 44.97
N GLY A 698 14.97 58.55 43.76
CA GLY A 698 13.72 58.65 43.03
C GLY A 698 13.80 57.89 41.71
N PHE A 699 13.05 58.34 40.70
CA PHE A 699 13.08 57.73 39.37
C PHE A 699 12.53 58.66 38.28
N ARG A 700 12.78 58.24 37.05
CA ARG A 700 12.25 58.81 35.81
C ARG A 700 11.73 57.68 34.93
N ILE A 701 10.93 58.02 33.94
CA ILE A 701 10.27 57.05 33.06
C ILE A 701 10.75 57.17 31.61
N VAL A 702 10.72 56.06 30.90
CA VAL A 702 10.87 55.95 29.45
C VAL A 702 9.56 55.47 28.85
N CYS A 703 9.25 55.91 27.64
CA CYS A 703 8.21 55.35 26.78
C CYS A 703 8.87 54.86 25.49
N SER A 704 8.66 53.60 25.14
CA SER A 704 9.19 53.07 23.88
C SER A 704 8.58 53.81 22.69
N PHE A 705 9.39 54.08 21.66
CA PHE A 705 8.86 54.48 20.36
C PHE A 705 8.58 53.21 19.57
N GLU A 706 7.31 52.82 19.52
CA GLU A 706 6.87 51.79 18.61
C GLU A 706 6.98 52.35 17.19
N ASN A 707 8.10 52.10 16.50
CA ASN A 707 8.02 51.93 15.06
C ASN A 707 6.98 50.83 14.87
N THR A 708 5.79 51.15 14.38
CA THR A 708 4.93 50.08 13.90
C THR A 708 5.59 49.54 12.62
N GLU A 709 6.54 48.65 12.81
CA GLU A 709 6.30 47.34 12.25
C GLU A 709 5.01 46.83 12.89
N GLU A 710 3.88 47.28 12.34
CA GLU A 710 2.70 46.45 12.18
C GLU A 710 3.19 45.00 12.00
N VAL A 711 2.80 44.01 12.79
CA VAL A 711 1.46 43.77 13.37
C VAL A 711 0.34 44.20 12.42
N THR A 712 0.60 44.12 11.13
CA THR A 712 -0.31 43.53 10.18
C THR A 712 0.05 42.06 10.15
N GLN A 713 -0.99 41.25 10.12
CA GLN A 713 -0.92 39.87 9.67
C GLN A 713 -0.10 39.77 8.38
N ASN A 714 1.18 39.43 8.52
CA ASN A 714 1.89 38.63 7.53
C ASN A 714 1.81 37.19 8.04
N ASP A 715 0.62 36.61 7.89
CA ASP A 715 0.61 35.21 7.50
C ASP A 715 1.04 35.23 6.02
N GLU A 716 2.22 34.66 5.78
CA GLU A 716 2.95 34.54 4.50
C GLU A 716 4.16 35.50 4.31
N GLU A 717 5.28 34.83 3.99
CA GLU A 717 6.64 35.31 3.65
C GLU A 717 7.57 35.78 4.80
N LEU A 718 7.93 34.83 5.67
CA LEU A 718 9.33 34.70 6.10
C LEU A 718 10.02 33.74 5.12
N SER A 719 11.16 34.19 4.56
CA SER A 719 12.10 33.46 3.68
C SER A 719 11.94 31.93 3.73
N SER A 720 11.64 31.35 2.57
CA SER A 720 11.25 29.95 2.34
C SER A 720 12.37 28.91 2.51
N GLY A 721 13.33 29.12 3.42
CA GLY A 721 14.42 28.15 3.61
C GLY A 721 15.20 28.21 4.92
N ASP A 722 15.07 29.25 5.75
CA ASP A 722 15.83 29.32 7.00
C ASP A 722 15.11 28.62 8.17
N TYR A 723 15.70 27.51 8.63
CA TYR A 723 15.26 26.74 9.77
C TYR A 723 15.11 27.60 11.05
N ILE A 724 16.08 28.47 11.34
CA ILE A 724 16.12 29.25 12.59
C ILE A 724 14.96 30.24 12.62
N SER A 725 14.71 30.94 11.52
CA SER A 725 13.60 31.88 11.38
C SER A 725 12.23 31.23 11.53
N GLN A 726 12.01 30.07 10.91
CA GLN A 726 10.73 29.33 11.01
C GLN A 726 10.51 28.78 12.43
N TYR A 727 11.56 28.26 13.07
CA TYR A 727 11.49 27.75 14.45
C TYR A 727 11.18 28.86 15.45
N ASN A 728 11.88 30.01 15.37
CA ASN A 728 11.63 31.16 16.24
C ASN A 728 10.22 31.74 16.06
N PHE A 729 9.70 31.73 14.83
CA PHE A 729 8.34 32.17 14.56
C PHE A 729 7.29 31.22 15.13
N ALA A 730 7.49 29.90 14.98
CA ALA A 730 6.63 28.89 15.59
C ALA A 730 6.60 29.01 17.12
N LEU A 731 7.77 29.23 17.75
CA LEU A 731 7.88 29.51 19.19
C LEU A 731 7.14 30.78 19.61
N LYS A 732 7.21 31.86 18.81
CA LYS A 732 6.46 33.10 19.09
C LYS A 732 4.95 32.85 19.12
N LYS A 733 4.42 32.10 18.16
CA LYS A 733 3.00 31.72 18.09
C LYS A 733 2.60 30.85 19.29
N LEU A 734 3.43 29.87 19.65
CA LEU A 734 3.23 29.02 20.82
C LEU A 734 3.21 29.83 22.13
N ASN A 735 4.15 30.75 22.31
CA ASN A 735 4.24 31.59 23.51
C ASN A 735 3.00 32.49 23.68
N ALA A 736 2.43 32.99 22.58
CA ALA A 736 1.18 33.74 22.61
C ALA A 736 -0.01 32.88 23.09
N ALA A 737 -0.13 31.65 22.57
CA ALA A 737 -1.17 30.71 23.01
C ALA A 737 -0.99 30.31 24.48
N ILE A 738 0.25 30.08 24.93
CA ILE A 738 0.56 29.80 26.34
C ILE A 738 0.21 30.99 27.24
N ALA A 739 0.49 32.22 26.82
CA ALA A 739 0.15 33.41 27.61
C ALA A 739 -1.37 33.54 27.81
N ARG A 740 -2.17 33.27 26.77
CA ARG A 740 -3.63 33.25 26.87
C ARG A 740 -4.15 32.10 27.70
N HIS A 741 -3.53 30.93 27.62
CA HIS A 741 -3.86 29.83 28.53
C HIS A 741 -3.62 30.23 29.99
N LYS A 742 -2.51 30.92 30.27
CA LYS A 742 -2.24 31.43 31.62
C LYS A 742 -3.32 32.42 32.08
N GLN A 743 -3.73 33.34 31.21
CA GLN A 743 -4.83 34.27 31.50
C GLN A 743 -6.17 33.53 31.73
N ALA A 744 -6.47 32.50 30.94
CA ALA A 744 -7.66 31.69 31.12
C ALA A 744 -7.66 30.99 32.49
N ASN A 745 -6.51 30.48 32.94
CA ASN A 745 -6.35 29.85 34.25
C ASN A 745 -6.50 30.80 35.45
N GLU A 746 -6.50 32.12 35.23
CA GLU A 746 -6.78 33.12 36.28
C GLU A 746 -8.28 33.41 36.42
N ILE A 747 -9.14 32.84 35.56
CA ILE A 747 -10.59 33.02 35.59
C ILE A 747 -11.21 32.08 36.63
N MET A 748 -11.79 32.64 37.69
CA MET A 748 -12.46 31.90 38.77
C MET A 748 -13.88 31.43 38.40
N ASP A 749 -14.53 32.10 37.45
CA ASP A 749 -15.89 31.75 36.99
C ASP A 749 -15.83 30.56 36.02
N ALA A 750 -16.45 29.44 36.38
CA ALA A 750 -16.36 28.20 35.60
C ALA A 750 -16.90 28.33 34.18
N LYS A 751 -17.93 29.15 33.95
CA LYS A 751 -18.51 29.33 32.61
C LYS A 751 -17.57 30.14 31.71
N LYS A 752 -17.04 31.24 32.23
CA LYS A 752 -16.04 32.07 31.53
C LYS A 752 -14.71 31.34 31.33
N TYR A 753 -14.32 30.50 32.28
CA TYR A 753 -13.16 29.63 32.16
C TYR A 753 -13.32 28.68 30.98
N ASN A 754 -14.45 27.96 30.90
CA ASN A 754 -14.72 27.03 29.82
C ASN A 754 -14.76 27.72 28.44
N GLU A 755 -15.33 28.92 28.35
CA GLU A 755 -15.31 29.73 27.12
C GLU A 755 -13.88 30.14 26.73
N ALA A 756 -13.08 30.60 27.69
CA ALA A 756 -11.70 31.00 27.46
C ALA A 756 -10.80 29.81 27.08
N ILE A 757 -10.97 28.65 27.70
CA ILE A 757 -10.21 27.42 27.40
C ILE A 757 -10.52 26.92 25.98
N LYS A 758 -11.76 27.01 25.51
CA LYS A 758 -12.12 26.67 24.13
C LYS A 758 -11.39 27.56 23.11
N MET A 759 -11.24 28.85 23.40
CA MET A 759 -10.45 29.76 22.58
C MET A 759 -8.96 29.40 22.62
N VAL A 760 -8.43 29.02 23.79
CA VAL A 760 -7.05 28.57 23.95
C VAL A 760 -6.75 27.32 23.11
N TYR A 761 -7.66 26.34 23.07
CA TYR A 761 -7.48 25.15 22.22
C TYR A 761 -7.53 25.49 20.73
N THR A 762 -8.40 26.42 20.31
CA THR A 762 -8.41 26.95 18.95
C THR A 762 -7.06 27.59 18.59
N GLU A 763 -6.44 28.31 19.53
CA GLU A 763 -5.12 28.89 19.30
C GLU A 763 -4.00 27.85 19.26
N TYR A 764 -4.03 26.83 20.11
CA TYR A 764 -3.09 25.72 20.03
C TYR A 764 -3.18 24.98 18.70
N GLU A 765 -4.39 24.82 18.16
CA GLU A 765 -4.58 24.23 16.85
C GLU A 765 -3.93 25.08 15.75
N ASN A 766 -4.11 26.41 15.81
CA ASN A 766 -3.49 27.34 14.88
C ASN A 766 -1.95 27.34 14.96
N VAL A 767 -1.35 26.85 16.04
CA VAL A 767 0.12 26.73 16.18
C VAL A 767 0.69 25.56 15.36
N ILE A 768 -0.09 24.49 15.14
CA ILE A 768 0.37 23.23 14.51
C ILE A 768 1.05 23.45 13.15
N PRO A 769 0.46 24.19 12.18
CA PRO A 769 1.03 24.32 10.84
C PRO A 769 2.43 24.94 10.84
N TYR A 770 2.75 25.79 11.83
CA TYR A 770 4.07 26.41 11.94
C TYR A 770 5.15 25.38 12.29
N PHE A 771 4.89 24.47 13.24
CA PHE A 771 5.83 23.40 13.59
C PHE A 771 5.85 22.28 12.53
N GLU A 772 4.74 21.99 11.86
CA GLU A 772 4.74 21.07 10.70
C GLU A 772 5.62 21.60 9.56
N ARG A 773 5.69 22.93 9.34
CA ARG A 773 6.63 23.53 8.40
C ARG A 773 8.10 23.41 8.83
N VAL A 774 8.39 23.57 10.12
CA VAL A 774 9.75 23.35 10.65
C VAL A 774 10.21 21.92 10.35
N LEU A 775 9.35 20.92 10.57
CA LEU A 775 9.69 19.51 10.28
C LEU A 775 9.76 19.19 8.79
N LYS A 776 9.13 19.96 7.90
CA LYS A 776 9.38 19.85 6.45
C LYS A 776 10.79 20.30 6.05
N ILE A 777 11.33 21.31 6.75
CA ILE A 777 12.68 21.85 6.49
C ILE A 777 13.74 20.98 7.18
N LYS A 778 13.50 20.59 8.43
CA LYS A 778 14.39 19.78 9.25
C LYS A 778 13.63 18.62 9.89
N PRO A 779 13.49 17.48 9.19
CA PRO A 779 12.68 16.35 9.64
C PRO A 779 13.15 15.68 10.94
N ASP A 780 14.36 15.92 11.41
CA ASP A 780 14.99 15.34 12.60
C ASP A 780 14.94 16.25 13.85
N GLU A 781 14.25 17.40 13.79
CA GLU A 781 14.23 18.38 14.89
C GLU A 781 13.33 17.94 16.07
N LYS A 782 13.97 17.41 17.11
CA LYS A 782 13.28 16.79 18.26
C LYS A 782 12.40 17.74 19.06
N ASN A 783 12.73 19.03 19.19
CA ASN A 783 11.92 19.95 20.00
C ASN A 783 10.56 20.22 19.36
N SER A 784 10.53 20.42 18.04
CA SER A 784 9.32 20.62 17.24
C SER A 784 8.44 19.38 17.26
N MET A 785 9.04 18.18 17.15
CA MET A 785 8.32 16.93 17.37
C MET A 785 7.71 16.84 18.77
N MET A 786 8.45 17.24 19.80
CA MET A 786 7.98 17.21 21.19
C MET A 786 6.83 18.20 21.41
N VAL A 787 6.93 19.40 20.86
CA VAL A 787 5.85 20.40 20.88
C VAL A 787 4.61 19.88 20.15
N LEU A 788 4.75 19.33 18.94
CA LEU A 788 3.62 18.76 18.21
C LEU A 788 2.99 17.58 18.96
N LYS A 789 3.78 16.69 19.57
CA LYS A 789 3.28 15.62 20.44
C LYS A 789 2.43 16.19 21.59
N GLN A 790 2.87 17.27 22.23
CA GLN A 790 2.10 17.91 23.32
C GLN A 790 0.82 18.60 22.81
N LEU A 791 0.87 19.29 21.67
CA LEU A 791 -0.30 19.94 21.07
C LEU A 791 -1.35 18.92 20.64
N TYR A 792 -0.93 17.85 19.94
CA TYR A 792 -1.83 16.77 19.56
C TYR A 792 -2.43 16.06 20.78
N PHE A 793 -1.65 15.85 21.84
CA PHE A 793 -2.16 15.29 23.08
C PHE A 793 -3.25 16.15 23.73
N LYS A 794 -3.09 17.48 23.68
CA LYS A 794 -4.06 18.44 24.21
C LYS A 794 -5.35 18.46 23.38
N LEU A 795 -5.25 18.32 22.06
CA LEU A 795 -6.37 18.46 21.12
C LEU A 795 -7.12 17.16 20.85
N LYS A 796 -6.52 15.99 21.09
CA LYS A 796 -7.12 14.68 20.74
C LYS A 796 -8.49 14.41 21.38
N ASN A 797 -8.77 15.02 22.54
CA ASN A 797 -10.04 14.85 23.24
C ASN A 797 -11.15 15.69 22.61
N GLU A 798 -10.82 16.81 21.94
CA GLU A 798 -11.79 17.64 21.22
C GLU A 798 -11.93 17.23 19.74
N LYS A 799 -10.84 16.77 19.13
CA LYS A 799 -10.74 16.40 17.71
C LYS A 799 -10.01 15.06 17.56
N PRO A 800 -10.74 13.94 17.39
CA PRO A 800 -10.17 12.60 17.34
C PRO A 800 -9.09 12.38 16.28
N GLU A 801 -9.10 13.14 15.19
CA GLU A 801 -8.06 13.13 14.14
C GLU A 801 -6.63 13.41 14.66
N TYR A 802 -6.50 14.12 15.79
CA TYR A 802 -5.19 14.33 16.41
C TYR A 802 -4.67 13.13 17.21
N LEU A 803 -5.50 12.11 17.48
CA LEU A 803 -5.05 10.89 18.15
C LEU A 803 -4.06 10.11 17.29
N GLU A 804 -4.33 9.98 15.99
CA GLU A 804 -3.43 9.31 15.05
C GLU A 804 -2.12 10.10 14.89
N LYS A 805 -2.21 11.43 14.76
CA LYS A 805 -1.04 12.32 14.70
C LYS A 805 -0.20 12.26 15.98
N TYR A 806 -0.85 12.19 17.15
CA TYR A 806 -0.19 12.00 18.43
C TYR A 806 0.58 10.68 18.50
N ASN A 807 -0.07 9.56 18.13
CA ASN A 807 0.54 8.23 18.14
C ASN A 807 1.75 8.17 17.19
N LYS A 808 1.62 8.76 16.00
CA LYS A 808 2.73 8.87 15.04
C LYS A 808 3.91 9.67 15.61
N MET A 809 3.65 10.84 16.20
CA MET A 809 4.69 11.68 16.78
C MET A 809 5.34 11.04 18.02
N LYS A 810 4.53 10.33 18.82
CA LYS A 810 5.00 9.54 19.95
C LYS A 810 5.97 8.44 19.49
N SER A 811 5.59 7.67 18.47
CA SER A 811 6.46 6.63 17.88
C SER A 811 7.75 7.20 17.28
N LEU A 812 7.69 8.34 16.59
CA LEU A 812 8.89 9.02 16.05
C LEU A 812 9.86 9.48 17.13
N LEU A 813 9.36 9.92 18.29
CA LEU A 813 10.18 10.35 19.44
C LEU A 813 10.70 9.18 20.28
N GLU A 814 10.02 8.04 20.24
CA GLU A 814 10.37 6.80 20.95
C GLU A 814 11.28 5.88 20.12
N GLY A 815 11.61 6.27 18.87
CA GLY A 815 12.52 5.57 17.96
C GLY A 815 13.96 6.11 17.99
N VAL A 816 14.65 5.93 19.12
CA VAL A 816 16.07 5.53 19.20
C VAL A 816 16.10 4.12 19.75
#